data_AF-A0A445HL94-F1
#
_entry.id   AF-A0A445HL94-F1
#
_cell.length_a   1.000
_cell.length_b   1.000
_cell.length_c   1.000
_cell.angle_alpha   90.00
_cell.angle_beta   90.00
_cell.angle_gamma   90.00
#
_symmetry.space_group_name_H-M   'P 1'
#
loop_
_entity.id
_entity.type
_entity.pdbx_description
1 polymer ?
#
loop_
_entity_poly.entity_id
_entity_poly.type
_entity_poly.pdbx_seq_one_letter_code
_entity_poly.pdbx_strand_id
1 'polypeptide(L)'
;MTIFATSMPVLSIVHPRMEALVFALVAILLCGCDAAKECTNIPTQSHTFRYELLMSTNATWKAEVMDHYHLTPTDETAWADLLPRKLLSEQNQHDWGVMYRKIKNMGVFKSGEGFLKEVPLQDVRLHKDSIHGRAQQTNLEYLLMLDVDSLIWSFRKTAALSTPGTPYGGWEGPEVELRGHFVGHYLSASALMWASTQNDTLKQKMSSLVAGLSACQEKIGTGYLSAFPSEFFDRFEAVQPVWAPYYTIHKILAGLLDQHTFAGNPQALKMVTWMVDYFYNRVQNVITKYTVNRHYQSMNEETGGMNDVLYRLYSITGDSKHLVLAHLFDKPCFLGLLAVQANDIADLHANTHIPIVVGSQMRYEITGDPLYKQIGTFFMDLVNSSHSYATGGTSVREFWSDPKRIADNLRTTENEESCTTYNMLKVSRHLFRWTKEVSYADYYERALTNGVLSIQRGTDPGVMIYMLPLGFAVSKARTGHSWGTQFDSFWCCYGTGIESFSKLGDSIYFEEEGKDPTLYIIQYISSSFNWKSGKILLNQTVVPASSSDPYLRVTFTFSPVENTLSTLNFRLPSWTLLDGAKGILNGQTLSLPNPGNYLSITRQWSANDKLTLQLPLTVRTEAIKDDRPEYASVQAILYGPYLLAGHTTGGDWNLKAGANNADWITPIPASYNSQLVSFFRDFEGSTFVLANSNQSVSMQKLPEFGTDLALQATFRIVLEESSSKFSKLADANDRSVMLEPFDLPGMNVIHQGAGKPLLTVDSSQGGPSAVFLLVPGLDGRNETVSLESQSNKGCYVYSGMSPSAGVKLSCKSDSDATFNQAASFVALQGLSQYNPISFVAKGANRNFLLQPLLSFRDEHYTVYFNIQD
;
A
#
# COMPACT_ATOMS: atom_id res chain seq x y z
N MET A 1 69.75 -26.88 14.49
CA MET A 1 71.08 -27.46 14.22
C MET A 1 70.92 -28.43 13.05
N THR A 2 71.54 -28.09 11.90
CA THR A 2 72.12 -29.00 10.86
C THR A 2 71.19 -30.05 10.19
N ILE A 3 70.68 -29.91 8.94
CA ILE A 3 71.30 -29.91 7.57
C ILE A 3 72.12 -31.20 7.31
N PHE A 4 71.79 -32.10 6.35
CA PHE A 4 71.94 -32.11 4.87
C PHE A 4 71.13 -33.32 4.31
N ALA A 5 70.82 -33.57 3.02
CA ALA A 5 70.66 -32.86 1.75
C ALA A 5 70.61 -33.94 0.64
N THR A 6 69.75 -33.80 -0.39
CA THR A 6 69.91 -34.28 -1.80
C THR A 6 68.72 -33.72 -2.61
N SER A 7 68.85 -32.62 -3.38
CA SER A 7 69.44 -32.43 -4.73
C SER A 7 68.41 -32.47 -5.89
N MET A 8 67.81 -31.30 -6.18
CA MET A 8 67.66 -30.54 -7.47
C MET A 8 67.34 -31.25 -8.83
N PRO A 9 66.70 -30.56 -9.83
CA PRO A 9 66.96 -29.15 -10.17
C PRO A 9 65.78 -28.21 -10.55
N VAL A 10 66.19 -26.95 -10.48
CA VAL A 10 65.63 -25.67 -10.96
C VAL A 10 65.24 -25.70 -12.44
N LEU A 11 64.09 -25.08 -12.76
CA LEU A 11 63.93 -24.31 -13.99
C LEU A 11 63.05 -23.08 -13.75
N SER A 12 63.75 -21.96 -13.61
CA SER A 12 63.24 -20.60 -13.80
C SER A 12 62.98 -20.38 -15.29
N ILE A 13 61.71 -20.19 -15.68
CA ILE A 13 61.33 -19.39 -16.86
C ILE A 13 60.03 -18.66 -16.49
N VAL A 14 60.15 -17.49 -15.85
CA VAL A 14 59.07 -16.51 -15.86
C VAL A 14 59.07 -15.87 -17.25
N HIS A 15 58.02 -16.12 -18.01
CA HIS A 15 57.88 -15.59 -19.36
C HIS A 15 57.61 -14.07 -19.31
N PRO A 16 58.32 -13.24 -20.10
CA PRO A 16 58.07 -11.79 -20.19
C PRO A 16 56.67 -11.45 -20.71
N ARG A 17 55.95 -12.44 -21.26
CA ARG A 17 54.54 -12.33 -21.64
C ARG A 17 53.58 -12.39 -20.44
N MET A 18 53.95 -13.02 -19.33
CA MET A 18 53.08 -13.12 -18.15
C MET A 18 53.16 -11.87 -17.28
N GLU A 19 54.35 -11.27 -17.14
CA GLU A 19 54.49 -9.94 -16.53
C GLU A 19 53.84 -8.86 -17.39
N ALA A 20 53.93 -8.92 -18.73
CA ALA A 20 53.21 -8.01 -19.61
C ALA A 20 51.68 -8.21 -19.55
N LEU A 21 51.20 -9.45 -19.33
CA LEU A 21 49.77 -9.72 -19.16
C LEU A 21 49.26 -9.23 -17.81
N VAL A 22 50.06 -9.38 -16.74
CA VAL A 22 49.74 -8.87 -15.40
C VAL A 22 49.84 -7.35 -15.37
N PHE A 23 50.83 -6.74 -16.02
CA PHE A 23 50.90 -5.28 -16.18
C PHE A 23 49.80 -4.77 -17.11
N ALA A 24 49.37 -5.51 -18.13
CA ALA A 24 48.21 -5.14 -18.95
C ALA A 24 46.89 -5.31 -18.18
N LEU A 25 46.73 -6.35 -17.34
CA LEU A 25 45.57 -6.51 -16.46
C LEU A 25 45.54 -5.45 -15.37
N VAL A 26 46.67 -5.13 -14.77
CA VAL A 26 46.82 -4.06 -13.78
C VAL A 26 46.67 -2.69 -14.44
N ALA A 27 47.14 -2.49 -15.68
CA ALA A 27 46.91 -1.25 -16.44
C ALA A 27 45.49 -1.16 -17.00
N ILE A 28 44.78 -2.26 -17.25
CA ILE A 28 43.35 -2.27 -17.59
C ILE A 28 42.52 -2.02 -16.31
N LEU A 29 42.97 -2.51 -15.15
CA LEU A 29 42.40 -2.19 -13.84
C LEU A 29 42.72 -0.76 -13.38
N LEU A 30 43.82 -0.15 -13.84
CA LEU A 30 44.22 1.22 -13.48
C LEU A 30 43.82 2.28 -14.52
N CYS A 31 43.72 1.94 -15.80
CA CYS A 31 43.23 2.81 -16.89
C CYS A 31 41.75 2.59 -17.24
N GLY A 32 41.11 1.58 -16.64
CA GLY A 32 39.67 1.28 -16.76
C GLY A 32 38.89 1.53 -15.48
N CYS A 33 39.49 2.20 -14.48
CA CYS A 33 38.73 2.88 -13.44
C CYS A 33 38.14 4.19 -14.02
N ASP A 34 37.23 4.06 -14.98
CA ASP A 34 36.10 4.98 -14.97
C ASP A 34 35.46 4.74 -13.60
N ALA A 35 35.58 5.70 -12.70
CA ALA A 35 34.95 5.66 -11.40
C ALA A 35 33.51 5.14 -11.60
N ALA A 36 33.19 3.98 -11.02
CA ALA A 36 31.84 3.47 -11.02
C ALA A 36 30.94 4.63 -10.60
N LYS A 37 30.08 5.08 -11.53
CA LYS A 37 29.29 6.30 -11.35
C LYS A 37 28.49 6.15 -10.06
N GLU A 38 28.88 6.90 -9.04
CA GLU A 38 28.35 6.72 -7.68
C GLU A 38 26.87 7.08 -7.68
N CYS A 39 26.01 6.06 -7.54
CA CYS A 39 24.60 6.26 -7.27
C CYS A 39 24.48 6.58 -5.78
N THR A 40 24.67 7.83 -5.41
CA THR A 40 24.63 8.23 -4.00
C THR A 40 23.20 8.41 -3.53
N ASN A 41 22.94 7.98 -2.31
CA ASN A 41 21.83 8.50 -1.53
C ASN A 41 22.28 9.77 -0.85
N ILE A 42 21.59 10.86 -1.15
CA ILE A 42 21.66 12.03 -0.29
C ILE A 42 20.53 11.82 0.74
N PRO A 43 20.76 11.95 2.06
CA PRO A 43 19.73 11.78 3.10
C PRO A 43 18.43 12.54 2.81
N THR A 44 18.52 13.57 1.99
CA THR A 44 17.43 14.43 1.54
C THR A 44 16.62 13.91 0.36
N GLN A 45 16.82 12.66 -0.08
CA GLN A 45 15.86 12.01 -0.98
C GLN A 45 14.57 11.65 -0.22
N SER A 46 14.63 11.51 1.10
CA SER A 46 13.44 11.35 1.93
C SER A 46 12.58 12.61 1.89
N HIS A 47 11.33 12.46 1.46
CA HIS A 47 10.39 13.58 1.45
C HIS A 47 10.02 14.01 2.87
N THR A 48 9.89 13.05 3.81
CA THR A 48 9.66 13.35 5.23
C THR A 48 10.81 14.21 5.78
N PHE A 49 12.05 13.76 5.60
CA PHE A 49 13.23 14.48 6.06
C PHE A 49 13.33 15.88 5.42
N ARG A 50 13.04 16.00 4.12
CA ARG A 50 13.02 17.28 3.40
C ARG A 50 12.02 18.26 3.98
N TYR A 51 10.81 17.79 4.26
CA TYR A 51 9.77 18.62 4.85
C TYR A 51 10.18 19.12 6.23
N GLU A 52 10.67 18.23 7.10
CA GLU A 52 11.17 18.59 8.43
C GLU A 52 12.31 19.60 8.35
N LEU A 53 13.28 19.38 7.47
CA LEU A 53 14.40 20.27 7.24
C LEU A 53 13.91 21.65 6.76
N LEU A 54 12.98 21.71 5.80
CA LEU A 54 12.45 22.97 5.28
C LEU A 54 11.73 23.76 6.38
N MET A 55 10.87 23.08 7.16
CA MET A 55 10.00 23.69 8.16
C MET A 55 10.70 24.01 9.49
N SER A 56 11.89 23.45 9.74
CA SER A 56 12.59 23.65 11.01
C SER A 56 13.05 25.10 11.21
N THR A 57 12.89 25.61 12.43
CA THR A 57 13.45 26.91 12.86
C THR A 57 14.87 26.78 13.41
N ASN A 58 15.42 25.57 13.52
CA ASN A 58 16.77 25.33 14.04
C ASN A 58 17.82 25.61 12.95
N ALA A 59 18.36 26.83 12.96
CA ALA A 59 19.36 27.28 11.99
C ALA A 59 20.66 26.48 12.04
N THR A 60 21.06 25.99 13.22
CA THR A 60 22.27 25.17 13.37
C THR A 60 22.10 23.81 12.72
N TRP A 61 20.99 23.12 12.99
CA TRP A 61 20.70 21.85 12.33
C TRP A 61 20.58 21.98 10.82
N LYS A 62 19.93 23.05 10.34
CA LYS A 62 19.91 23.40 8.91
C LYS A 62 21.32 23.58 8.35
N ALA A 63 22.17 24.33 9.04
CA ALA A 63 23.55 24.56 8.61
C ALA A 63 24.36 23.25 8.61
N GLU A 64 24.25 22.40 9.62
CA GLU A 64 24.93 21.09 9.71
C GLU A 64 24.51 20.16 8.58
N VAL A 65 23.20 20.02 8.33
CA VAL A 65 22.68 19.18 7.23
C VAL A 65 23.11 19.73 5.87
N MET A 66 23.15 21.06 5.70
CA MET A 66 23.61 21.70 4.46
C MET A 66 25.15 21.66 4.31
N ASP A 67 25.93 21.60 5.39
CA ASP A 67 27.38 21.46 5.32
C ASP A 67 27.79 20.09 4.76
N HIS A 68 27.00 19.05 5.04
CA HIS A 68 27.16 17.74 4.42
C HIS A 68 26.86 17.72 2.92
N TYR A 69 26.11 18.69 2.38
CA TYR A 69 25.97 18.85 0.92
C TYR A 69 27.23 19.39 0.24
N HIS A 70 28.08 20.10 0.98
CA HIS A 70 29.32 20.65 0.45
C HIS A 70 30.44 19.60 0.35
N LEU A 71 30.19 18.34 0.76
CA LEU A 71 31.17 17.26 0.82
C LEU A 71 31.06 16.18 -0.29
N THR A 72 30.26 16.38 -1.34
CA THR A 72 30.53 15.72 -2.65
C THR A 72 31.62 16.50 -3.38
N PRO A 73 32.62 15.81 -3.94
CA PRO A 73 34.04 16.11 -3.73
C PRO A 73 34.39 17.57 -3.97
N THR A 74 35.23 18.08 -3.07
CA THR A 74 35.92 19.37 -3.21
C THR A 74 36.35 19.57 -4.65
N ASP A 75 36.14 20.80 -5.10
CA ASP A 75 36.54 21.34 -6.39
C ASP A 75 37.82 20.72 -6.99
N GLU A 76 38.81 20.28 -6.18
CA GLU A 76 40.04 19.62 -6.62
C GLU A 76 39.88 18.44 -7.61
N THR A 77 38.84 17.60 -7.52
CA THR A 77 38.61 16.54 -8.54
C THR A 77 37.99 17.09 -9.83
N ALA A 78 37.17 18.15 -9.74
CA ALA A 78 36.68 18.89 -10.90
C ALA A 78 37.77 19.75 -11.57
N TRP A 79 38.81 20.16 -10.82
CA TRP A 79 40.00 20.85 -11.36
C TRP A 79 40.98 19.90 -12.03
N ALA A 80 41.02 18.61 -11.64
CA ALA A 80 41.86 17.60 -12.31
C ALA A 80 41.44 17.33 -13.78
N ASP A 81 40.18 17.61 -14.13
CA ASP A 81 39.64 17.54 -15.50
C ASP A 81 39.96 18.79 -16.37
N LEU A 82 40.71 19.78 -15.86
CA LEU A 82 41.14 20.96 -16.61
C LEU A 82 42.46 20.76 -17.39
N LEU A 83 42.63 19.58 -17.99
CA LEU A 83 43.44 19.48 -19.20
C LEU A 83 42.71 20.20 -20.36
N PRO A 84 43.43 20.74 -21.36
CA PRO A 84 42.92 21.81 -22.22
C PRO A 84 41.55 21.50 -22.82
N ARG A 85 40.55 22.29 -22.40
CA ARG A 85 39.09 22.19 -22.67
C ARG A 85 38.70 21.93 -24.14
N LYS A 86 39.59 22.17 -25.10
CA LYS A 86 39.32 22.01 -26.53
C LYS A 86 39.29 20.54 -26.97
N LEU A 87 40.18 19.70 -26.43
CA LEU A 87 40.29 18.28 -26.81
C LEU A 87 39.20 17.41 -26.15
N LEU A 88 38.92 17.64 -24.87
CA LEU A 88 37.83 16.95 -24.14
C LEU A 88 36.44 17.40 -24.61
N SER A 89 36.26 18.67 -24.97
CA SER A 89 35.03 19.17 -25.60
C SER A 89 34.73 18.46 -26.92
N GLU A 90 35.72 18.29 -27.79
CA GLU A 90 35.55 17.62 -29.08
C GLU A 90 35.26 16.13 -28.91
N GLN A 91 35.93 15.45 -27.97
CA GLN A 91 35.69 14.03 -27.68
C GLN A 91 34.33 13.79 -27.01
N ASN A 92 33.95 14.60 -26.01
CA ASN A 92 32.63 14.51 -25.37
C ASN A 92 31.49 14.92 -26.32
N GLN A 93 31.70 15.90 -27.21
CA GLN A 93 30.74 16.23 -28.27
C GLN A 93 30.63 15.12 -29.33
N HIS A 94 31.74 14.45 -29.64
CA HIS A 94 31.73 13.30 -30.53
C HIS A 94 30.99 12.12 -29.90
N ASP A 95 31.28 11.78 -28.64
CA ASP A 95 30.65 10.69 -27.89
C ASP A 95 29.16 10.94 -27.66
N TRP A 96 28.78 12.16 -27.29
CA TRP A 96 27.37 12.57 -27.24
C TRP A 96 26.73 12.53 -28.63
N GLY A 97 27.42 12.99 -29.68
CA GLY A 97 26.91 12.96 -31.05
C GLY A 97 26.72 11.54 -31.60
N VAL A 98 27.54 10.58 -31.17
CA VAL A 98 27.42 9.15 -31.49
C VAL A 98 26.32 8.51 -30.66
N MET A 99 26.26 8.78 -29.35
CA MET A 99 25.21 8.31 -28.45
C MET A 99 23.83 8.83 -28.89
N TYR A 100 23.70 10.13 -29.14
CA TYR A 100 22.49 10.76 -29.66
C TYR A 100 22.06 10.16 -30.99
N ARG A 101 22.99 9.96 -31.94
CA ARG A 101 22.69 9.26 -33.20
C ARG A 101 22.25 7.82 -32.96
N LYS A 102 22.87 7.11 -32.00
CA LYS A 102 22.52 5.74 -31.65
C LYS A 102 21.14 5.64 -31.00
N ILE A 103 20.76 6.59 -30.14
CA ILE A 103 19.43 6.68 -29.51
C ILE A 103 18.38 7.05 -30.54
N LYS A 104 18.64 8.08 -31.36
CA LYS A 104 17.73 8.53 -32.42
C LYS A 104 17.54 7.46 -33.50
N ASN A 105 18.59 6.72 -33.80
CA ASN A 105 18.59 5.59 -34.71
C ASN A 105 18.54 4.26 -33.96
N MET A 106 18.03 4.21 -32.71
CA MET A 106 17.82 2.94 -32.03
C MET A 106 16.91 2.16 -32.94
N GLY A 107 17.48 1.16 -33.63
CA GLY A 107 16.71 0.19 -34.38
C GLY A 107 15.72 -0.37 -33.37
N VAL A 108 14.44 -0.12 -33.60
CA VAL A 108 13.37 -0.79 -32.87
C VAL A 108 13.67 -2.27 -33.06
N PHE A 109 14.19 -2.94 -32.02
CA PHE A 109 14.09 -4.39 -32.00
C PHE A 109 12.59 -4.66 -32.17
N LYS A 110 12.20 -5.70 -32.91
CA LYS A 110 10.77 -6.02 -33.09
C LYS A 110 10.07 -5.85 -31.74
N SER A 111 9.13 -4.89 -31.66
CA SER A 111 8.36 -4.63 -30.45
C SER A 111 7.85 -5.98 -29.94
N GLY A 112 7.92 -6.22 -28.62
CA GLY A 112 7.57 -7.53 -28.10
C GLY A 112 6.18 -7.96 -28.56
N GLU A 113 6.13 -9.01 -29.39
CA GLU A 113 4.87 -9.58 -29.89
C GLU A 113 4.23 -10.42 -28.77
N GLY A 114 2.90 -10.36 -28.64
CA GLY A 114 2.15 -11.22 -27.71
C GLY A 114 1.96 -10.71 -26.28
N PHE A 115 2.25 -9.43 -26.00
CA PHE A 115 1.89 -8.83 -24.71
C PHE A 115 0.38 -8.72 -24.55
N LEU A 116 -0.10 -8.97 -23.33
CA LEU A 116 -1.49 -8.69 -22.99
C LEU A 116 -1.76 -7.18 -23.03
N LYS A 117 -2.90 -6.82 -23.62
CA LYS A 117 -3.47 -5.48 -23.61
C LYS A 117 -4.28 -5.26 -22.35
N GLU A 118 -4.18 -4.05 -21.85
CA GLU A 118 -5.00 -3.54 -20.77
C GLU A 118 -6.39 -3.23 -21.31
N VAL A 119 -7.43 -3.61 -20.57
CA VAL A 119 -8.80 -3.24 -20.97
C VAL A 119 -9.08 -1.78 -20.60
N PRO A 120 -9.89 -1.04 -21.38
CA PRO A 120 -10.25 0.32 -21.00
C PRO A 120 -10.99 0.36 -19.67
N LEU A 121 -10.52 1.17 -18.73
CA LEU A 121 -11.13 1.33 -17.41
C LEU A 121 -12.62 1.75 -17.47
N GLN A 122 -12.97 2.51 -18.51
CA GLN A 122 -14.34 2.93 -18.80
C GLN A 122 -15.32 1.79 -19.14
N ASP A 123 -14.81 0.61 -19.48
CA ASP A 123 -15.63 -0.56 -19.78
C ASP A 123 -15.83 -1.45 -18.54
N VAL A 124 -15.16 -1.16 -17.42
CA VAL A 124 -15.25 -1.92 -16.15
C VAL A 124 -15.99 -1.10 -15.08
N ARG A 125 -16.98 -1.69 -14.42
CA ARG A 125 -17.73 -1.08 -13.32
C ARG A 125 -17.69 -1.97 -12.09
N LEU A 126 -17.15 -1.46 -11.00
CA LEU A 126 -17.18 -2.15 -9.71
C LEU A 126 -18.59 -2.14 -9.13
N HIS A 127 -18.98 -3.24 -8.48
CA HIS A 127 -20.23 -3.26 -7.74
C HIS A 127 -20.09 -2.41 -6.47
N LYS A 128 -21.01 -1.47 -6.27
CA LYS A 128 -20.98 -0.47 -5.18
C LYS A 128 -20.86 -1.08 -3.77
N ASP A 129 -21.45 -2.26 -3.55
CA ASP A 129 -21.50 -2.89 -2.23
C ASP A 129 -20.26 -3.75 -1.93
N SER A 130 -19.35 -3.90 -2.90
CA SER A 130 -18.06 -4.55 -2.69
C SER A 130 -17.10 -3.65 -1.90
N ILE A 131 -16.08 -4.22 -1.27
CA ILE A 131 -15.03 -3.46 -0.56
C ILE A 131 -14.35 -2.46 -1.50
N HIS A 132 -14.02 -2.90 -2.71
CA HIS A 132 -13.40 -2.07 -3.74
C HIS A 132 -14.33 -0.94 -4.22
N GLY A 133 -15.63 -1.23 -4.39
CA GLY A 133 -16.64 -0.23 -4.76
C GLY A 133 -16.80 0.85 -3.70
N ARG A 134 -16.84 0.46 -2.42
CA ARG A 134 -16.86 1.43 -1.30
C ARG A 134 -15.59 2.27 -1.25
N ALA A 135 -14.41 1.66 -1.39
CA ALA A 135 -13.14 2.39 -1.36
C ALA A 135 -13.01 3.40 -2.52
N GLN A 136 -13.46 3.01 -3.72
CA GLN A 136 -13.56 3.91 -4.87
C GLN A 136 -14.53 5.07 -4.60
N GLN A 137 -15.69 4.80 -4.01
CA GLN A 137 -16.68 5.82 -3.69
C GLN A 137 -16.16 6.82 -2.64
N THR A 138 -15.53 6.35 -1.55
CA THR A 138 -14.90 7.22 -0.55
C THR A 138 -13.86 8.15 -1.17
N ASN A 139 -13.08 7.66 -2.14
CA ASN A 139 -12.11 8.49 -2.84
C ASN A 139 -12.77 9.47 -3.83
N LEU A 140 -13.86 9.08 -4.50
CA LEU A 140 -14.61 9.99 -5.36
C LEU A 140 -15.16 11.18 -4.54
N GLU A 141 -15.67 10.91 -3.35
CA GLU A 141 -16.14 11.96 -2.42
C GLU A 141 -15.00 12.93 -2.05
N TYR A 142 -13.80 12.41 -1.81
CA TYR A 142 -12.63 13.26 -1.55
C TYR A 142 -12.23 14.12 -2.76
N LEU A 143 -12.17 13.53 -3.96
CA LEU A 143 -11.82 14.27 -5.18
C LEU A 143 -12.82 15.40 -5.49
N LEU A 144 -14.11 15.19 -5.17
CA LEU A 144 -15.17 16.19 -5.33
C LEU A 144 -15.09 17.30 -4.28
N MET A 145 -14.59 17.00 -3.08
CA MET A 145 -14.42 17.93 -1.96
C MET A 145 -13.37 19.02 -2.23
N LEU A 146 -12.34 18.70 -3.02
CA LEU A 146 -11.24 19.63 -3.31
C LEU A 146 -11.68 20.77 -4.24
N ASP A 147 -11.28 22.00 -3.90
CA ASP A 147 -11.58 23.20 -4.66
C ASP A 147 -10.57 23.42 -5.79
N VAL A 148 -11.08 23.72 -6.98
CA VAL A 148 -10.25 23.85 -8.19
C VAL A 148 -9.41 25.12 -8.12
N ASP A 149 -9.94 26.21 -7.56
CA ASP A 149 -9.20 27.46 -7.44
C ASP A 149 -8.05 27.34 -6.42
N SER A 150 -8.28 26.65 -5.31
CA SER A 150 -7.24 26.24 -4.34
C SER A 150 -6.16 25.36 -4.96
N LEU A 151 -6.52 24.35 -5.79
CA LEU A 151 -5.54 23.50 -6.49
C LEU A 151 -4.65 24.31 -7.46
N ILE A 152 -5.22 25.27 -8.19
CA ILE A 152 -4.46 26.05 -9.20
C ILE A 152 -3.69 27.22 -8.55
N TRP A 153 -3.96 27.54 -7.29
CA TRP A 153 -3.51 28.77 -6.64
C TRP A 153 -2.02 29.07 -6.84
N SER A 154 -1.14 28.11 -6.55
CA SER A 154 0.33 28.27 -6.67
C SER A 154 0.80 28.39 -8.12
N PHE A 155 0.11 27.76 -9.08
CA PHE A 155 0.38 27.90 -10.51
C PHE A 155 0.02 29.31 -10.99
N ARG A 156 -1.13 29.85 -10.57
CA ARG A 156 -1.54 31.24 -10.88
C ARG A 156 -0.57 32.26 -10.29
N LYS A 157 -0.12 32.05 -9.04
CA LYS A 157 0.90 32.91 -8.40
C LYS A 157 2.18 32.93 -9.24
N THR A 158 2.66 31.76 -9.67
CA THR A 158 3.86 31.63 -10.52
C THR A 158 3.68 32.28 -11.89
N ALA A 159 2.49 32.18 -12.49
CA ALA A 159 2.18 32.81 -13.78
C ALA A 159 1.82 34.31 -13.68
N ALA A 160 1.88 34.91 -12.48
CA ALA A 160 1.43 36.29 -12.21
C ALA A 160 -0.03 36.55 -12.65
N LEU A 161 -0.91 35.58 -12.37
CA LEU A 161 -2.36 35.67 -12.57
C LEU A 161 -3.08 35.89 -11.23
N SER A 162 -4.36 36.30 -11.29
CA SER A 162 -5.22 36.38 -10.10
C SER A 162 -5.35 35.00 -9.44
N THR A 163 -5.26 34.94 -8.12
CA THR A 163 -5.30 33.72 -7.31
C THR A 163 -6.58 33.67 -6.45
N PRO A 164 -7.77 33.42 -7.02
CA PRO A 164 -8.95 33.15 -6.21
C PRO A 164 -8.74 31.86 -5.39
N GLY A 165 -9.45 31.73 -4.28
CA GLY A 165 -9.30 30.63 -3.32
C GLY A 165 -8.13 30.80 -2.35
N THR A 166 -7.88 29.77 -1.55
CA THR A 166 -6.81 29.71 -0.53
C THR A 166 -5.88 28.55 -0.86
N PRO A 167 -4.54 28.71 -0.80
CA PRO A 167 -3.63 27.60 -1.04
C PRO A 167 -3.85 26.51 0.01
N TYR A 168 -3.69 25.25 -0.41
CA TYR A 168 -3.72 24.11 0.49
C TYR A 168 -2.50 24.07 1.42
N GLY A 169 -2.65 23.37 2.55
CA GLY A 169 -1.59 23.17 3.54
C GLY A 169 -0.63 22.03 3.19
N GLY A 170 0.12 21.57 4.20
CA GLY A 170 1.03 20.43 4.07
C GLY A 170 2.08 20.64 2.99
N TRP A 171 2.33 19.61 2.18
CA TRP A 171 3.36 19.67 1.13
C TRP A 171 2.94 20.48 -0.11
N GLU A 172 1.68 20.92 -0.19
CA GLU A 172 1.17 21.87 -1.17
C GLU A 172 1.22 23.34 -0.70
N GLY A 173 1.76 23.56 0.52
CA GLY A 173 1.92 24.89 1.08
C GLY A 173 2.66 25.85 0.14
N PRO A 174 2.30 27.15 0.11
CA PRO A 174 2.80 28.10 -0.90
C PRO A 174 4.31 28.36 -0.82
N GLU A 175 4.94 28.07 0.32
CA GLU A 175 6.38 28.21 0.56
C GLU A 175 7.12 26.86 0.49
N VAL A 176 6.40 25.75 0.22
CA VAL A 176 6.98 24.40 0.12
C VAL A 176 7.54 24.16 -1.26
N GLU A 177 8.79 23.66 -1.35
CA GLU A 177 9.47 23.47 -2.63
C GLU A 177 8.84 22.37 -3.51
N LEU A 178 8.14 21.39 -2.91
CA LEU A 178 7.47 20.29 -3.61
C LEU A 178 6.07 20.65 -4.18
N ARG A 179 5.52 21.83 -3.85
CA ARG A 179 4.15 22.24 -4.23
C ARG A 179 3.86 22.04 -5.73
N GLY A 180 2.63 21.71 -6.06
CA GLY A 180 2.16 21.34 -7.38
C GLY A 180 2.21 19.83 -7.67
N HIS A 181 2.92 19.03 -6.87
CA HIS A 181 3.02 17.59 -7.09
C HIS A 181 1.67 16.88 -6.90
N PHE A 182 0.90 17.24 -5.87
CA PHE A 182 -0.41 16.66 -5.62
C PHE A 182 -1.40 17.10 -6.68
N VAL A 183 -1.29 18.32 -7.21
CA VAL A 183 -2.12 18.78 -8.33
C VAL A 183 -1.88 17.93 -9.58
N GLY A 184 -0.62 17.53 -9.83
CA GLY A 184 -0.29 16.53 -10.85
C GLY A 184 -0.98 15.19 -10.61
N HIS A 185 -0.92 14.67 -9.39
CA HIS A 185 -1.64 13.45 -9.00
C HIS A 185 -3.16 13.57 -9.13
N TYR A 186 -3.74 14.73 -8.79
CA TYR A 186 -5.18 15.00 -8.93
C TYR A 186 -5.61 14.97 -10.39
N LEU A 187 -4.79 15.47 -11.32
CA LEU A 187 -5.06 15.33 -12.76
C LEU A 187 -5.15 13.85 -13.16
N SER A 188 -4.21 12.99 -12.75
CA SER A 188 -4.27 11.55 -13.01
C SER A 188 -5.49 10.90 -12.34
N ALA A 189 -5.65 11.11 -11.04
CA ALA A 189 -6.72 10.50 -10.24
C ALA A 189 -8.12 10.87 -10.74
N SER A 190 -8.36 12.14 -11.08
CA SER A 190 -9.66 12.58 -11.59
C SER A 190 -9.98 12.00 -12.97
N ALA A 191 -8.99 11.85 -13.87
CA ALA A 191 -9.18 11.19 -15.16
C ALA A 191 -9.52 9.70 -14.99
N LEU A 192 -8.76 9.00 -14.14
CA LEU A 192 -8.97 7.59 -13.81
C LEU A 192 -10.33 7.36 -13.15
N MET A 193 -10.69 8.19 -12.17
CA MET A 193 -11.97 8.09 -11.45
C MET A 193 -13.15 8.40 -12.38
N TRP A 194 -13.01 9.40 -13.25
CA TRP A 194 -14.02 9.67 -14.28
C TRP A 194 -14.17 8.47 -15.23
N ALA A 195 -13.08 7.87 -15.69
CA ALA A 195 -13.17 6.66 -16.51
C ALA A 195 -13.90 5.53 -15.76
N SER A 196 -13.56 5.30 -14.49
CA SER A 196 -14.17 4.27 -13.64
C SER A 196 -15.66 4.48 -13.36
N THR A 197 -16.11 5.73 -13.19
CA THR A 197 -17.45 6.04 -12.63
C THR A 197 -18.38 6.79 -13.58
N GLN A 198 -17.82 7.48 -14.57
CA GLN A 198 -18.52 8.44 -15.46
C GLN A 198 -19.24 9.55 -14.68
N ASN A 199 -18.68 10.00 -13.55
CA ASN A 199 -19.25 11.08 -12.74
C ASN A 199 -19.10 12.45 -13.46
N ASP A 200 -20.22 13.05 -13.85
CA ASP A 200 -20.23 14.32 -14.59
C ASP A 200 -19.73 15.53 -13.78
N THR A 201 -20.00 15.57 -12.47
CA THR A 201 -19.50 16.65 -11.60
C THR A 201 -17.97 16.65 -11.55
N LEU A 202 -17.36 15.46 -11.43
CA LEU A 202 -15.91 15.31 -11.47
C LEU A 202 -15.37 15.72 -12.85
N LYS A 203 -16.04 15.33 -13.94
CA LYS A 203 -15.67 15.73 -15.31
C LYS A 203 -15.58 17.25 -15.46
N GLN A 204 -16.54 17.99 -14.90
CA GLN A 204 -16.55 19.45 -14.92
C GLN A 204 -15.37 20.03 -14.11
N LYS A 205 -15.10 19.51 -12.91
CA LYS A 205 -13.98 19.96 -12.07
C LYS A 205 -12.62 19.71 -12.71
N MET A 206 -12.38 18.50 -13.21
CA MET A 206 -11.10 18.17 -13.88
C MET A 206 -10.89 18.96 -15.17
N SER A 207 -11.96 19.22 -15.94
CA SER A 207 -11.87 20.06 -17.15
C SER A 207 -11.54 21.52 -16.79
N SER A 208 -12.15 22.03 -15.72
CA SER A 208 -11.86 23.37 -15.19
C SER A 208 -10.42 23.48 -14.68
N LEU A 209 -9.90 22.43 -14.04
CA LEU A 209 -8.50 22.36 -13.62
C LEU A 209 -7.55 22.44 -14.83
N VAL A 210 -7.75 21.60 -15.86
CA VAL A 210 -6.93 21.64 -17.09
C VAL A 210 -6.98 23.02 -17.75
N ALA A 211 -8.18 23.62 -17.86
CA ALA A 211 -8.34 24.94 -18.45
C ALA A 211 -7.58 26.02 -17.65
N GLY A 212 -7.66 25.99 -16.31
CA GLY A 212 -6.94 26.93 -15.45
C GLY A 212 -5.42 26.78 -15.53
N LEU A 213 -4.92 25.54 -15.59
CA LEU A 213 -3.49 25.27 -15.80
C LEU A 213 -3.03 25.69 -17.20
N SER A 214 -3.84 25.49 -18.23
CA SER A 214 -3.56 25.96 -19.60
C SER A 214 -3.40 27.48 -19.63
N ALA A 215 -4.28 28.22 -18.95
CA ALA A 215 -4.17 29.68 -18.87
C ALA A 215 -2.86 30.12 -18.20
N CYS A 216 -2.39 29.41 -17.17
CA CYS A 216 -1.08 29.64 -16.57
C CYS A 216 0.07 29.39 -17.57
N GLN A 217 0.06 28.24 -18.25
CA GLN A 217 1.10 27.89 -19.24
C GLN A 217 1.16 28.89 -20.40
N GLU A 218 -0.01 29.31 -20.90
CA GLU A 218 -0.13 30.30 -21.97
C GLU A 218 0.36 31.68 -21.53
N LYS A 219 0.06 32.10 -20.29
CA LYS A 219 0.54 33.37 -19.74
C LYS A 219 2.06 33.41 -19.61
N ILE A 220 2.68 32.28 -19.22
CA ILE A 220 4.13 32.15 -19.15
C ILE A 220 4.75 32.15 -20.56
N GLY A 221 4.08 31.51 -21.53
CA GLY A 221 4.38 31.65 -22.96
C GLY A 221 5.61 30.88 -23.46
N THR A 222 6.27 30.09 -22.62
CA THR A 222 7.49 29.32 -22.96
C THR A 222 7.24 27.81 -23.11
N GLY A 223 6.06 27.33 -22.75
CA GLY A 223 5.75 25.91 -22.56
C GLY A 223 5.97 25.41 -21.14
N TYR A 224 6.61 26.21 -20.28
CA TYR A 224 6.78 25.90 -18.87
C TYR A 224 5.46 25.94 -18.10
N LEU A 225 5.24 24.94 -17.24
CA LEU A 225 4.12 24.87 -16.31
C LEU A 225 4.59 24.21 -15.01
N SER A 226 4.52 24.94 -13.90
CA SER A 226 4.76 24.45 -12.54
C SER A 226 4.12 25.39 -11.52
N ALA A 227 4.03 24.95 -10.27
CA ALA A 227 3.63 25.77 -9.12
C ALA A 227 4.80 26.56 -8.50
N PHE A 228 6.00 26.43 -9.07
CA PHE A 228 7.22 27.13 -8.65
C PHE A 228 7.97 27.71 -9.86
N PRO A 229 8.89 28.68 -9.67
CA PRO A 229 9.64 29.27 -10.79
C PRO A 229 10.68 28.31 -11.39
N SER A 230 11.07 28.56 -12.65
CA SER A 230 12.04 27.72 -13.37
C SER A 230 13.43 27.66 -12.73
N GLU A 231 13.75 28.60 -11.83
CA GLU A 231 15.01 28.67 -11.08
C GLU A 231 15.29 27.41 -10.24
N PHE A 232 14.25 26.68 -9.81
CA PHE A 232 14.42 25.41 -9.09
C PHE A 232 15.16 24.37 -9.95
N PHE A 233 14.97 24.39 -11.27
CA PHE A 233 15.73 23.54 -12.18
C PHE A 233 17.15 24.04 -12.38
N ASP A 234 17.40 25.35 -12.28
CA ASP A 234 18.76 25.90 -12.34
C ASP A 234 19.58 25.37 -11.15
N ARG A 235 18.99 25.36 -9.93
CA ARG A 235 19.58 24.73 -8.73
C ARG A 235 19.81 23.24 -8.91
N PHE A 236 18.79 22.50 -9.38
CA PHE A 236 18.90 21.06 -9.61
C PHE A 236 20.05 20.71 -10.56
N GLU A 237 20.13 21.38 -11.71
CA GLU A 237 21.16 21.15 -12.73
C GLU A 237 22.54 21.65 -12.28
N ALA A 238 22.55 22.64 -11.38
CA ALA A 238 23.72 23.10 -10.64
C ALA A 238 24.10 22.16 -9.46
N VAL A 239 23.36 21.07 -9.22
CA VAL A 239 23.58 20.15 -8.09
C VAL A 239 23.60 20.91 -6.76
N GLN A 240 22.73 21.91 -6.66
CA GLN A 240 22.50 22.69 -5.45
C GLN A 240 21.26 22.14 -4.73
N PRO A 241 21.16 22.30 -3.40
CA PRO A 241 20.00 21.84 -2.65
C PRO A 241 18.72 22.42 -3.26
N VAL A 242 17.75 21.57 -3.57
CA VAL A 242 16.38 21.90 -3.99
C VAL A 242 15.55 20.62 -3.86
N TRP A 243 14.28 20.74 -3.50
CA TRP A 243 13.43 19.57 -3.32
C TRP A 243 12.78 19.09 -4.64
N ALA A 244 13.32 18.00 -5.20
CA ALA A 244 12.70 17.14 -6.23
C ALA A 244 11.87 17.85 -7.33
N PRO A 245 12.38 18.88 -8.03
CA PRO A 245 11.58 19.62 -9.01
C PRO A 245 11.18 18.77 -10.23
N TYR A 246 12.02 17.83 -10.66
CA TYR A 246 11.68 16.91 -11.77
C TYR A 246 10.64 15.86 -11.35
N TYR A 247 10.62 15.41 -10.08
CA TYR A 247 9.54 14.58 -9.55
C TYR A 247 8.18 15.25 -9.68
N THR A 248 8.11 16.55 -9.35
CA THR A 248 6.87 17.34 -9.41
C THR A 248 6.40 17.49 -10.85
N ILE A 249 7.31 17.79 -11.77
CA ILE A 249 7.01 17.86 -13.20
C ILE A 249 6.55 16.52 -13.74
N HIS A 250 7.16 15.42 -13.33
CA HIS A 250 6.68 14.09 -13.70
C HIS A 250 5.19 13.92 -13.35
N LYS A 251 4.73 14.34 -12.16
CA LYS A 251 3.30 14.23 -11.79
C LYS A 251 2.41 15.07 -12.69
N ILE A 252 2.82 16.29 -13.00
CA ILE A 252 2.06 17.19 -13.88
C ILE A 252 1.99 16.61 -15.30
N LEU A 253 3.11 16.13 -15.84
CA LEU A 253 3.16 15.48 -17.16
C LEU A 253 2.29 14.23 -17.20
N ALA A 254 2.39 13.36 -16.20
CA ALA A 254 1.60 12.13 -16.11
C ALA A 254 0.11 12.45 -16.01
N GLY A 255 -0.25 13.42 -15.17
CA GLY A 255 -1.61 13.92 -15.03
C GLY A 255 -2.21 14.45 -16.32
N LEU A 256 -1.49 15.30 -17.04
CA LEU A 256 -1.94 15.82 -18.34
C LEU A 256 -2.06 14.70 -19.39
N LEU A 257 -1.12 13.76 -19.41
CA LEU A 257 -1.17 12.62 -20.32
C LEU A 257 -2.36 11.70 -20.01
N ASP A 258 -2.69 11.51 -18.73
CA ASP A 258 -3.83 10.70 -18.29
C ASP A 258 -5.17 11.39 -18.61
N GLN A 259 -5.25 12.72 -18.50
CA GLN A 259 -6.41 13.50 -18.96
C GLN A 259 -6.67 13.31 -20.46
N HIS A 260 -5.62 13.19 -21.27
CA HIS A 260 -5.76 12.81 -22.67
C HIS A 260 -6.15 11.33 -22.84
N THR A 261 -5.41 10.43 -22.23
CA THR A 261 -5.51 8.98 -22.45
C THR A 261 -6.85 8.42 -21.99
N PHE A 262 -7.33 8.84 -20.81
CA PHE A 262 -8.54 8.31 -20.20
C PHE A 262 -9.78 9.15 -20.46
N ALA A 263 -9.63 10.49 -20.59
CA ALA A 263 -10.76 11.39 -20.79
C ALA A 263 -10.85 12.04 -22.17
N GLY A 264 -9.91 11.73 -23.07
CA GLY A 264 -9.92 12.23 -24.45
C GLY A 264 -9.70 13.74 -24.53
N ASN A 265 -9.08 14.37 -23.54
CA ASN A 265 -8.87 15.82 -23.52
C ASN A 265 -7.73 16.24 -24.49
N PRO A 266 -8.01 16.95 -25.61
CA PRO A 266 -6.98 17.34 -26.57
C PRO A 266 -6.14 18.52 -26.08
N GLN A 267 -6.69 19.40 -25.22
CA GLN A 267 -5.94 20.51 -24.63
C GLN A 267 -4.82 19.98 -23.75
N ALA A 268 -5.10 18.95 -22.95
CA ALA A 268 -4.11 18.32 -22.09
C ALA A 268 -2.94 17.71 -22.90
N LEU A 269 -3.21 17.07 -24.04
CA LEU A 269 -2.16 16.57 -24.94
C LEU A 269 -1.28 17.71 -25.48
N LYS A 270 -1.89 18.82 -25.91
CA LYS A 270 -1.14 19.99 -26.37
C LYS A 270 -0.24 20.55 -25.26
N MET A 271 -0.77 20.65 -24.04
CA MET A 271 -0.03 21.16 -22.88
C MET A 271 1.18 20.28 -22.56
N VAL A 272 0.99 18.96 -22.46
CA VAL A 272 2.08 18.02 -22.12
C VAL A 272 3.16 18.01 -23.19
N THR A 273 2.81 18.01 -24.49
CA THR A 273 3.81 18.10 -25.58
C THR A 273 4.59 19.41 -25.50
N TRP A 274 3.93 20.53 -25.23
CA TRP A 274 4.61 21.82 -25.10
C TRP A 274 5.55 21.89 -23.88
N MET A 275 5.15 21.28 -22.76
CA MET A 275 6.04 21.11 -21.59
C MET A 275 7.25 20.25 -21.94
N VAL A 276 7.05 19.14 -22.64
CA VAL A 276 8.16 18.24 -23.01
C VAL A 276 9.11 18.90 -23.99
N ASP A 277 8.64 19.72 -24.93
CA ASP A 277 9.51 20.55 -25.78
C ASP A 277 10.38 21.51 -24.95
N TYR A 278 9.81 22.15 -23.92
CA TYR A 278 10.59 23.00 -23.00
C TYR A 278 11.69 22.21 -22.28
N PHE A 279 11.34 21.07 -21.66
CA PHE A 279 12.31 20.25 -20.91
C PHE A 279 13.32 19.54 -21.81
N TYR A 280 12.94 19.16 -23.03
CA TYR A 280 13.86 18.64 -24.02
C TYR A 280 14.96 19.65 -24.31
N ASN A 281 14.59 20.88 -24.68
CA ASN A 281 15.57 21.94 -24.97
C ASN A 281 16.42 22.26 -23.75
N ARG A 282 15.82 22.28 -22.55
CA ARG A 282 16.53 22.53 -21.30
C ARG A 282 17.60 21.47 -21.02
N VAL A 283 17.25 20.18 -21.06
CA VAL A 283 18.21 19.09 -20.85
C VAL A 283 19.29 19.07 -21.93
N GLN A 284 18.94 19.32 -23.20
CA GLN A 284 19.95 19.47 -24.26
C GLN A 284 20.93 20.61 -23.97
N ASN A 285 20.44 21.75 -23.45
CA ASN A 285 21.28 22.88 -23.08
C ASN A 285 22.21 22.53 -21.89
N VAL A 286 21.72 21.79 -20.89
CA VAL A 286 22.55 21.31 -19.77
C VAL A 286 23.67 20.42 -20.28
N ILE A 287 23.36 19.45 -21.14
CA ILE A 287 24.35 18.52 -21.70
C ILE A 287 25.38 19.27 -22.55
N THR A 288 24.94 20.25 -23.35
CA THR A 288 25.81 21.05 -24.22
C THR A 288 26.69 22.00 -23.43
N LYS A 289 26.16 22.62 -22.36
CA LYS A 289 26.88 23.58 -21.51
C LYS A 289 27.84 22.89 -20.55
N TYR A 290 27.44 21.73 -20.04
CA TYR A 290 28.22 20.93 -19.09
C TYR A 290 28.62 19.60 -19.75
N THR A 291 27.96 18.49 -19.41
CA THR A 291 28.17 17.17 -20.00
C THR A 291 26.94 16.29 -19.76
N VAL A 292 26.86 15.14 -20.43
CA VAL A 292 25.87 14.10 -20.10
C VAL A 292 26.09 13.52 -18.70
N ASN A 293 27.34 13.46 -18.23
CA ASN A 293 27.65 13.02 -16.87
C ASN A 293 27.09 14.00 -15.82
N ARG A 294 27.16 15.32 -16.10
CA ARG A 294 26.55 16.33 -15.22
C ARG A 294 25.03 16.14 -15.10
N HIS A 295 24.36 15.87 -16.21
CA HIS A 295 22.93 15.54 -16.22
C HIS A 295 22.64 14.33 -15.31
N TYR A 296 23.35 13.23 -15.48
CA TYR A 296 23.15 12.05 -14.63
C TYR A 296 23.53 12.28 -13.16
N GLN A 297 24.52 13.11 -12.87
CA GLN A 297 24.86 13.51 -11.50
C GLN A 297 23.71 14.28 -10.83
N SER A 298 23.07 15.21 -11.56
CA SER A 298 21.92 15.95 -11.03
C SER A 298 20.73 15.05 -10.70
N MET A 299 20.58 13.92 -11.40
CA MET A 299 19.55 12.91 -11.14
C MET A 299 19.81 12.04 -9.89
N ASN A 300 20.81 12.36 -9.07
CA ASN A 300 20.86 11.87 -7.69
C ASN A 300 19.85 12.61 -6.80
N GLU A 301 19.34 13.76 -7.23
CA GLU A 301 18.08 14.30 -6.73
C GLU A 301 16.89 13.65 -7.46
N GLU A 302 15.77 13.46 -6.77
CA GLU A 302 14.66 12.64 -7.27
C GLU A 302 14.00 13.23 -8.53
N THR A 303 13.79 12.36 -9.52
CA THR A 303 13.11 12.70 -10.78
C THR A 303 11.75 11.99 -10.94
N GLY A 304 11.40 11.06 -10.05
CA GLY A 304 10.26 10.17 -10.23
C GLY A 304 10.35 9.36 -11.54
N GLY A 305 9.22 9.01 -12.13
CA GLY A 305 9.11 8.30 -13.41
C GLY A 305 9.13 9.21 -14.63
N MET A 306 10.08 10.15 -14.72
CA MET A 306 10.22 10.99 -15.93
C MET A 306 10.45 10.12 -17.17
N ASN A 307 11.24 9.05 -17.07
CA ASN A 307 11.42 8.11 -18.17
C ASN A 307 10.10 7.42 -18.57
N ASP A 308 9.32 6.91 -17.60
CA ASP A 308 8.00 6.29 -17.83
C ASP A 308 7.06 7.19 -18.64
N VAL A 309 6.76 8.39 -18.13
CA VAL A 309 5.80 9.29 -18.78
C VAL A 309 6.24 9.71 -20.19
N LEU A 310 7.54 9.90 -20.41
CA LEU A 310 8.08 10.30 -21.71
C LEU A 310 8.05 9.14 -22.73
N TYR A 311 8.32 7.91 -22.29
CA TYR A 311 8.13 6.72 -23.11
C TYR A 311 6.65 6.53 -23.48
N ARG A 312 5.72 6.69 -22.52
CA ARG A 312 4.27 6.65 -22.78
C ARG A 312 3.85 7.73 -23.80
N LEU A 313 4.35 8.95 -23.65
CA LEU A 313 4.06 10.03 -24.60
C LEU A 313 4.62 9.74 -26.00
N TYR A 314 5.80 9.13 -26.10
CA TYR A 314 6.35 8.66 -27.38
C TYR A 314 5.42 7.65 -28.06
N SER A 315 4.86 6.68 -27.32
CA SER A 315 3.91 5.70 -27.87
C SER A 315 2.65 6.33 -28.48
N ILE A 316 2.26 7.53 -28.02
CA ILE A 316 1.10 8.27 -28.54
C ILE A 316 1.47 9.17 -29.72
N THR A 317 2.63 9.83 -29.67
CA THR A 317 2.98 10.92 -30.59
C THR A 317 3.94 10.49 -31.71
N GLY A 318 4.75 9.45 -31.49
CA GLY A 318 5.84 9.05 -32.37
C GLY A 318 7.00 10.06 -32.46
N ASP A 319 7.01 11.14 -31.67
CA ASP A 319 8.07 12.14 -31.73
C ASP A 319 9.37 11.63 -31.06
N SER A 320 10.40 11.45 -31.87
CA SER A 320 11.74 11.02 -31.42
C SER A 320 12.35 11.87 -30.28
N LYS A 321 11.95 13.13 -30.12
CA LYS A 321 12.38 13.96 -28.97
C LYS A 321 11.95 13.35 -27.64
N HIS A 322 10.71 12.83 -27.58
CA HIS A 322 10.17 12.19 -26.38
C HIS A 322 10.97 10.93 -26.03
N LEU A 323 11.30 10.11 -27.03
CA LEU A 323 12.13 8.92 -26.86
C LEU A 323 13.53 9.26 -26.35
N VAL A 324 14.18 10.27 -26.96
CA VAL A 324 15.53 10.71 -26.54
C VAL A 324 15.50 11.25 -25.11
N LEU A 325 14.51 12.07 -24.77
CA LEU A 325 14.40 12.61 -23.41
C LEU A 325 14.13 11.50 -22.40
N ALA A 326 13.25 10.55 -22.71
CA ALA A 326 12.96 9.40 -21.85
C ALA A 326 14.25 8.64 -21.49
N HIS A 327 15.08 8.37 -22.51
CA HIS A 327 16.35 7.68 -22.31
C HIS A 327 17.34 8.48 -21.43
N LEU A 328 17.35 9.80 -21.54
CA LEU A 328 18.17 10.65 -20.67
C LEU A 328 17.73 10.60 -19.20
N PHE A 329 16.52 10.13 -18.90
CA PHE A 329 16.02 9.91 -17.54
C PHE A 329 16.12 8.44 -17.06
N ASP A 330 16.75 7.52 -17.82
CA ASP A 330 16.87 6.09 -17.45
C ASP A 330 17.80 5.81 -16.24
N LYS A 331 18.45 6.82 -15.64
CA LYS A 331 19.38 6.72 -14.50
C LYS A 331 20.33 5.49 -14.57
N PRO A 332 21.34 5.50 -15.48
CA PRO A 332 22.19 4.34 -15.74
C PRO A 332 22.96 3.78 -14.54
N CYS A 333 23.28 4.59 -13.53
CA CYS A 333 23.98 4.12 -12.33
C CYS A 333 23.14 3.12 -11.52
N PHE A 334 21.82 3.31 -11.43
CA PHE A 334 20.90 2.40 -10.76
C PHE A 334 20.51 1.22 -11.65
N LEU A 335 20.07 1.48 -12.89
CA LEU A 335 19.70 0.40 -13.80
C LEU A 335 20.88 -0.50 -14.17
N GLY A 336 22.10 0.03 -14.14
CA GLY A 336 23.33 -0.74 -14.34
C GLY A 336 23.55 -1.82 -13.28
N LEU A 337 23.23 -1.53 -12.00
CA LEU A 337 23.29 -2.52 -10.92
C LEU A 337 22.31 -3.68 -11.17
N LEU A 338 21.09 -3.35 -11.57
CA LEU A 338 20.06 -4.34 -11.89
C LEU A 338 20.41 -5.13 -13.17
N ALA A 339 21.02 -4.49 -14.15
CA ALA A 339 21.47 -5.12 -15.40
C ALA A 339 22.53 -6.20 -15.16
N VAL A 340 23.42 -5.99 -14.19
CA VAL A 340 24.42 -6.99 -13.76
C VAL A 340 23.91 -7.93 -12.66
N GLN A 341 22.61 -7.84 -12.32
CA GLN A 341 21.96 -8.66 -11.29
C GLN A 341 22.61 -8.56 -9.90
N ALA A 342 23.09 -7.36 -9.55
CA ALA A 342 23.65 -7.08 -8.22
C ALA A 342 22.53 -6.83 -7.20
N ASN A 343 22.63 -7.49 -6.04
CA ASN A 343 21.76 -7.24 -4.88
C ASN A 343 22.37 -6.16 -3.98
N ASP A 344 22.40 -4.94 -4.49
CA ASP A 344 23.02 -3.78 -3.82
C ASP A 344 22.09 -2.57 -3.92
N ILE A 345 20.90 -2.71 -3.34
CA ILE A 345 19.87 -1.64 -3.27
C ILE A 345 19.65 -1.12 -1.85
N ALA A 346 20.40 -1.63 -0.88
CA ALA A 346 20.33 -1.17 0.50
C ALA A 346 20.63 0.33 0.58
N ASP A 347 20.03 0.99 1.57
CA ASP A 347 20.08 2.43 1.81
C ASP A 347 19.50 3.32 0.71
N LEU A 348 19.12 2.78 -0.46
CA LEU A 348 18.46 3.55 -1.51
C LEU A 348 17.03 3.94 -1.10
N HIS A 349 16.65 5.19 -1.39
CA HIS A 349 15.26 5.65 -1.22
C HIS A 349 14.36 4.87 -2.17
N ALA A 350 13.44 4.06 -1.63
CA ALA A 350 12.74 3.05 -2.40
C ALA A 350 11.86 3.69 -3.48
N ASN A 351 11.08 4.70 -3.12
CA ASN A 351 10.12 5.32 -4.03
C ASN A 351 10.77 6.23 -5.09
N THR A 352 12.03 6.65 -4.90
CA THR A 352 12.82 7.32 -5.96
C THR A 352 13.12 6.36 -7.09
N HIS A 353 13.41 5.10 -6.76
CA HIS A 353 14.01 4.13 -7.68
C HIS A 353 12.99 3.21 -8.36
N ILE A 354 11.89 2.83 -7.69
CA ILE A 354 10.86 1.98 -8.31
C ILE A 354 10.28 2.61 -9.59
N PRO A 355 9.93 3.92 -9.66
CA PRO A 355 9.45 4.55 -10.90
C PRO A 355 10.44 4.50 -12.06
N ILE A 356 11.74 4.52 -11.78
CA ILE A 356 12.77 4.37 -12.82
C ILE A 356 12.70 2.97 -13.44
N VAL A 357 12.43 1.93 -12.63
CA VAL A 357 12.19 0.56 -13.12
C VAL A 357 10.92 0.50 -13.95
N VAL A 358 9.84 1.17 -13.54
CA VAL A 358 8.60 1.23 -14.35
C VAL A 358 8.90 1.81 -15.74
N GLY A 359 9.66 2.92 -15.80
CA GLY A 359 10.07 3.48 -17.10
C GLY A 359 11.02 2.57 -17.89
N SER A 360 11.87 1.79 -17.20
CA SER A 360 12.72 0.78 -17.84
C SER A 360 11.87 -0.33 -18.47
N GLN A 361 10.78 -0.75 -17.83
CA GLN A 361 9.83 -1.71 -18.40
C GLN A 361 9.08 -1.14 -19.59
N MET A 362 8.64 0.13 -19.53
CA MET A 362 8.03 0.80 -20.68
C MET A 362 9.00 0.89 -21.87
N ARG A 363 10.29 1.13 -21.61
CA ARG A 363 11.33 1.07 -22.65
C ARG A 363 11.39 -0.29 -23.32
N TYR A 364 11.32 -1.39 -22.58
CA TYR A 364 11.26 -2.72 -23.17
C TYR A 364 10.03 -2.87 -24.09
N GLU A 365 8.86 -2.40 -23.65
CA GLU A 365 7.63 -2.49 -24.45
C GLU A 365 7.73 -1.74 -25.78
N ILE A 366 8.39 -0.58 -25.78
CA ILE A 366 8.58 0.25 -26.97
C ILE A 366 9.69 -0.25 -27.88
N THR A 367 10.82 -0.63 -27.31
CA THR A 367 12.07 -0.84 -28.05
C THR A 367 12.37 -2.29 -28.32
N GLY A 368 11.76 -3.23 -27.59
CA GLY A 368 12.03 -4.67 -27.65
C GLY A 368 13.37 -5.10 -27.03
N ASP A 369 14.10 -4.19 -26.35
CA ASP A 369 15.43 -4.47 -25.79
C ASP A 369 15.37 -5.47 -24.60
N PRO A 370 15.83 -6.72 -24.78
CA PRO A 370 15.66 -7.77 -23.77
C PRO A 370 16.39 -7.51 -22.47
N LEU A 371 17.40 -6.63 -22.45
CA LEU A 371 18.08 -6.22 -21.21
C LEU A 371 17.08 -5.61 -20.23
N TYR A 372 16.16 -4.79 -20.73
CA TYR A 372 15.21 -4.07 -19.90
C TYR A 372 14.07 -4.96 -19.38
N LYS A 373 13.77 -6.07 -20.09
CA LYS A 373 12.97 -7.16 -19.54
C LYS A 373 13.67 -7.80 -18.34
N GLN A 374 14.96 -8.14 -18.48
CA GLN A 374 15.74 -8.78 -17.42
C GLN A 374 15.87 -7.89 -16.19
N ILE A 375 16.11 -6.58 -16.37
CA ILE A 375 16.14 -5.59 -15.28
C ILE A 375 14.84 -5.63 -14.47
N GLY A 376 13.68 -5.53 -15.14
CA GLY A 376 12.38 -5.52 -14.46
C GLY A 376 12.08 -6.84 -13.74
N THR A 377 12.39 -7.98 -14.36
CA THR A 377 12.23 -9.30 -13.75
C THR A 377 13.12 -9.47 -12.52
N PHE A 378 14.42 -9.17 -12.66
CA PHE A 378 15.37 -9.28 -11.55
C PHE A 378 15.01 -8.36 -10.38
N PHE A 379 14.61 -7.12 -10.66
CA PHE A 379 14.19 -6.18 -9.61
C PHE A 379 12.99 -6.71 -8.80
N MET A 380 11.99 -7.27 -9.48
CA MET A 380 10.83 -7.86 -8.81
C MET A 380 11.25 -9.03 -7.92
N ASP A 381 12.09 -9.93 -8.42
CA ASP A 381 12.59 -11.08 -7.66
C ASP A 381 13.45 -10.64 -6.46
N LEU A 382 14.27 -9.60 -6.65
CA LEU A 382 15.11 -9.00 -5.62
C LEU A 382 14.26 -8.48 -4.45
N VAL A 383 13.31 -7.59 -4.73
CA VAL A 383 12.43 -7.01 -3.70
C VAL A 383 11.60 -8.10 -3.03
N ASN A 384 11.05 -9.05 -3.79
CA ASN A 384 10.23 -10.14 -3.26
C ASN A 384 11.01 -11.14 -2.41
N SER A 385 12.28 -11.40 -2.71
CA SER A 385 13.06 -12.39 -1.96
C SER A 385 13.69 -11.85 -0.68
N SER A 386 13.81 -10.53 -0.52
CA SER A 386 14.65 -9.96 0.54
C SER A 386 14.15 -8.66 1.20
N HIS A 387 13.26 -7.88 0.56
CA HIS A 387 12.92 -6.52 1.02
C HIS A 387 11.42 -6.27 1.25
N SER A 388 10.55 -7.29 1.14
CA SER A 388 9.10 -7.08 1.24
C SER A 388 8.43 -7.85 2.37
N TYR A 389 7.42 -7.23 2.96
CA TYR A 389 6.60 -7.79 4.03
C TYR A 389 5.50 -8.71 3.48
N ALA A 390 4.74 -9.35 4.37
CA ALA A 390 3.65 -10.27 4.04
C ALA A 390 2.47 -9.59 3.33
N THR A 391 2.37 -8.26 3.42
CA THR A 391 1.47 -7.40 2.64
C THR A 391 1.83 -7.37 1.15
N GLY A 392 3.07 -7.71 0.78
CA GLY A 392 3.65 -7.48 -0.55
C GLY A 392 4.35 -6.13 -0.71
N GLY A 393 4.18 -5.19 0.23
CA GLY A 393 4.87 -3.90 0.23
C GLY A 393 6.32 -3.99 0.72
N THR A 394 7.06 -2.89 0.61
CA THR A 394 8.49 -2.81 0.93
C THR A 394 8.82 -1.49 1.62
N SER A 395 10.09 -1.29 2.00
CA SER A 395 10.68 -0.13 2.67
C SER A 395 10.46 -0.02 4.18
N VAL A 396 11.35 0.74 4.81
CA VAL A 396 11.30 1.19 6.19
C VAL A 396 11.84 2.61 6.23
N ARG A 397 11.10 3.55 6.83
CA ARG A 397 11.46 4.98 6.81
C ARG A 397 11.79 5.51 5.40
N GLU A 398 11.06 5.04 4.38
CA GLU A 398 11.22 5.37 2.95
C GLU A 398 12.42 4.72 2.22
N PHE A 399 13.29 3.99 2.92
CA PHE A 399 14.49 3.37 2.36
C PHE A 399 14.37 1.84 2.32
N TRP A 400 15.15 1.19 1.48
CA TRP A 400 15.46 -0.23 1.66
C TRP A 400 16.55 -0.39 2.72
N SER A 401 16.34 -1.27 3.69
CA SER A 401 17.39 -1.73 4.61
C SER A 401 18.20 -2.86 3.98
N ASP A 402 19.23 -3.33 4.69
CA ASP A 402 19.97 -4.53 4.32
C ASP A 402 19.06 -5.72 3.93
N PRO A 403 19.44 -6.50 2.91
CA PRO A 403 18.64 -7.62 2.43
C PRO A 403 18.50 -8.68 3.53
N LYS A 404 17.30 -9.25 3.66
CA LYS A 404 16.98 -10.30 4.65
C LYS A 404 17.24 -9.87 6.10
N ARG A 405 16.95 -8.60 6.42
CA ARG A 405 16.98 -8.02 7.78
C ARG A 405 15.62 -7.46 8.22
N ILE A 406 14.53 -7.90 7.60
CA ILE A 406 13.19 -7.30 7.77
C ILE A 406 12.71 -7.36 9.23
N ALA A 407 13.20 -8.30 10.05
CA ALA A 407 12.80 -8.37 11.45
C ALA A 407 13.25 -7.15 12.28
N ASP A 408 14.34 -6.48 11.91
CA ASP A 408 14.81 -5.27 12.61
C ASP A 408 13.81 -4.11 12.44
N ASN A 409 13.06 -4.12 11.34
CA ASN A 409 12.09 -3.09 11.01
C ASN A 409 10.81 -3.21 11.84
N LEU A 410 10.56 -4.34 12.53
CA LEU A 410 9.34 -4.53 13.34
C LEU A 410 9.32 -3.69 14.63
N ARG A 411 10.43 -3.03 14.98
CA ARG A 411 10.54 -2.15 16.16
C ARG A 411 10.16 -0.70 15.88
N THR A 412 9.87 -0.34 14.63
CA THR A 412 9.44 1.00 14.23
C THR A 412 8.00 0.96 13.74
N THR A 413 7.34 2.12 13.72
CA THR A 413 6.01 2.30 13.12
C THR A 413 6.08 2.80 11.67
N GLU A 414 7.25 3.23 11.22
CA GLU A 414 7.49 3.70 9.85
C GLU A 414 7.85 2.54 8.91
N ASN A 415 6.95 1.56 8.78
CA ASN A 415 7.06 0.47 7.79
C ASN A 415 6.23 0.79 6.54
N GLU A 416 6.60 0.19 5.41
CA GLU A 416 5.80 0.17 4.18
C GLU A 416 5.23 1.54 3.77
N GLU A 417 6.06 2.35 3.12
CA GLU A 417 5.57 3.57 2.45
C GLU A 417 4.58 3.19 1.34
N SER A 418 3.38 3.79 1.38
CA SER A 418 2.28 3.47 0.47
C SER A 418 2.62 3.70 -1.02
N CYS A 419 3.44 4.70 -1.35
CA CYS A 419 3.88 4.96 -2.72
C CYS A 419 4.69 3.79 -3.31
N THR A 420 5.48 3.10 -2.48
CA THR A 420 6.31 1.98 -2.94
C THR A 420 5.41 0.83 -3.40
N THR A 421 4.35 0.52 -2.63
CA THR A 421 3.34 -0.49 -2.99
C THR A 421 2.62 -0.10 -4.29
N TYR A 422 2.22 1.17 -4.45
CA TYR A 422 1.61 1.67 -5.69
C TYR A 422 2.51 1.45 -6.93
N ASN A 423 3.81 1.77 -6.84
CA ASN A 423 4.73 1.62 -7.96
C ASN A 423 5.12 0.15 -8.19
N MET A 424 5.23 -0.68 -7.14
CA MET A 424 5.45 -2.12 -7.29
C MET A 424 4.28 -2.83 -7.96
N LEU A 425 3.04 -2.37 -7.75
CA LEU A 425 1.87 -2.87 -8.50
C LEU A 425 2.03 -2.62 -10.01
N LYS A 426 2.60 -1.47 -10.43
CA LYS A 426 2.92 -1.23 -11.85
C LYS A 426 3.98 -2.21 -12.35
N VAL A 427 5.05 -2.42 -11.57
CA VAL A 427 6.13 -3.36 -11.92
C VAL A 427 5.59 -4.76 -12.17
N SER A 428 4.79 -5.26 -11.23
CA SER A 428 4.12 -6.56 -11.32
C SER A 428 3.18 -6.64 -12.53
N ARG A 429 2.43 -5.58 -12.81
CA ARG A 429 1.48 -5.52 -13.92
C ARG A 429 2.14 -5.57 -15.29
N HIS A 430 3.28 -4.89 -15.49
CA HIS A 430 4.07 -5.02 -16.72
C HIS A 430 4.57 -6.46 -16.90
N LEU A 431 5.15 -7.05 -15.85
CA LEU A 431 5.62 -8.45 -15.90
C LEU A 431 4.48 -9.42 -16.23
N PHE A 432 3.32 -9.24 -15.60
CA PHE A 432 2.13 -10.01 -15.92
C PHE A 432 1.74 -9.92 -17.39
N ARG A 433 1.71 -8.70 -17.96
CA ARG A 433 1.38 -8.50 -19.38
C ARG A 433 2.35 -9.23 -20.31
N TRP A 434 3.60 -9.39 -19.92
CA TRP A 434 4.62 -10.04 -20.76
C TRP A 434 4.64 -11.56 -20.63
N THR A 435 4.45 -12.08 -19.42
CA THR A 435 4.67 -13.50 -19.11
C THR A 435 3.39 -14.29 -18.90
N LYS A 436 2.30 -13.61 -18.52
CA LYS A 436 1.02 -14.19 -18.11
C LYS A 436 1.13 -15.09 -16.87
N GLU A 437 2.24 -15.02 -16.15
CA GLU A 437 2.48 -15.86 -14.99
C GLU A 437 1.57 -15.47 -13.82
N VAL A 438 0.95 -16.48 -13.21
CA VAL A 438 0.02 -16.30 -12.08
C VAL A 438 0.74 -15.71 -10.85
N SER A 439 2.05 -15.92 -10.71
CA SER A 439 2.87 -15.34 -9.63
C SER A 439 2.77 -13.82 -9.56
N TYR A 440 2.76 -13.14 -10.70
CA TYR A 440 2.60 -11.68 -10.76
C TYR A 440 1.16 -11.25 -10.46
N ALA A 441 0.15 -12.01 -10.90
CA ALA A 441 -1.24 -11.75 -10.53
C ALA A 441 -1.49 -11.96 -9.02
N ASP A 442 -0.86 -12.97 -8.42
CA ASP A 442 -0.93 -13.25 -6.98
C ASP A 442 -0.24 -12.15 -6.16
N TYR A 443 0.91 -11.65 -6.63
CA TYR A 443 1.53 -10.48 -6.02
C TYR A 443 0.60 -9.27 -6.08
N TYR A 444 0.01 -8.99 -7.25
CA TYR A 444 -0.90 -7.86 -7.42
C TYR A 444 -2.11 -7.97 -6.48
N GLU A 445 -2.74 -9.15 -6.37
CA GLU A 445 -3.84 -9.42 -5.44
C GLU A 445 -3.43 -9.15 -3.98
N ARG A 446 -2.26 -9.66 -3.59
CA ARG A 446 -1.71 -9.51 -2.23
C ARG A 446 -1.46 -8.04 -1.88
N ALA A 447 -0.72 -7.32 -2.72
CA ALA A 447 -0.34 -5.92 -2.49
C ALA A 447 -1.55 -4.97 -2.56
N LEU A 448 -2.51 -5.23 -3.45
CA LEU A 448 -3.76 -4.48 -3.50
C LEU A 448 -4.60 -4.70 -2.23
N THR A 449 -4.81 -5.97 -1.86
CA THR A 449 -5.71 -6.34 -0.75
C THR A 449 -5.17 -5.90 0.60
N ASN A 450 -3.86 -6.03 0.83
CA ASN A 450 -3.27 -5.87 2.15
C ASN A 450 -2.47 -4.58 2.31
N GLY A 451 -1.83 -4.10 1.24
CA GLY A 451 -1.15 -2.81 1.23
C GLY A 451 -2.16 -1.70 0.93
N VAL A 452 -2.62 -1.60 -0.33
CA VAL A 452 -3.43 -0.46 -0.80
C VAL A 452 -4.76 -0.31 -0.06
N LEU A 453 -5.58 -1.36 0.05
CA LEU A 453 -6.88 -1.23 0.72
C LEU A 453 -6.77 -0.92 2.23
N SER A 454 -5.58 -1.10 2.83
CA SER A 454 -5.35 -0.83 4.25
C SER A 454 -5.04 0.64 4.56
N ILE A 455 -4.78 1.48 3.54
CA ILE A 455 -4.29 2.86 3.76
C ILE A 455 -5.40 3.92 3.86
N GLN A 456 -6.65 3.58 3.50
CA GLN A 456 -7.80 4.47 3.62
C GLN A 456 -8.53 4.20 4.95
N ARG A 457 -8.83 5.25 5.73
CA ARG A 457 -9.52 5.11 7.01
C ARG A 457 -11.01 4.85 6.79
N GLY A 458 -11.39 3.59 6.66
CA GLY A 458 -12.79 3.19 6.55
C GLY A 458 -13.51 3.88 5.39
N THR A 459 -14.52 4.70 5.70
CA THR A 459 -15.29 5.46 4.71
C THR A 459 -15.12 6.97 4.90
N ASP A 460 -14.01 7.39 5.49
CA ASP A 460 -13.73 8.81 5.74
C ASP A 460 -13.02 9.40 4.52
N PRO A 461 -13.67 10.29 3.74
CA PRO A 461 -13.06 10.83 2.53
C PRO A 461 -11.83 11.67 2.87
N GLY A 462 -10.71 11.38 2.21
CA GLY A 462 -9.47 12.14 2.35
C GLY A 462 -8.65 11.85 3.60
N VAL A 463 -8.93 10.75 4.30
CA VAL A 463 -8.15 10.34 5.48
C VAL A 463 -7.36 9.07 5.14
N MET A 464 -6.07 9.25 4.86
CA MET A 464 -5.15 8.20 4.46
C MET A 464 -3.84 8.26 5.26
N ILE A 465 -3.13 7.14 5.37
CA ILE A 465 -1.79 7.04 5.98
C ILE A 465 -0.67 7.17 4.94
N TYR A 466 0.52 7.52 5.43
CA TYR A 466 1.77 7.50 4.66
C TYR A 466 2.46 6.13 4.78
N MET A 467 2.80 5.73 6.00
CA MET A 467 3.40 4.45 6.37
C MET A 467 2.33 3.50 6.90
N LEU A 468 2.35 2.25 6.44
CA LEU A 468 1.55 1.17 6.99
C LEU A 468 2.36 0.42 8.06
N PRO A 469 2.11 0.61 9.36
CA PRO A 469 2.92 -0.01 10.41
C PRO A 469 2.67 -1.53 10.48
N LEU A 470 3.75 -2.31 10.57
CA LEU A 470 3.72 -3.78 10.53
C LEU A 470 4.38 -4.45 11.75
N GLY A 471 4.79 -3.64 12.73
CA GLY A 471 5.41 -4.11 13.98
C GLY A 471 4.46 -4.78 14.97
N PHE A 472 4.90 -4.85 16.22
CA PHE A 472 4.14 -5.42 17.34
C PHE A 472 3.42 -4.33 18.12
N ALA A 473 2.13 -4.55 18.42
CA ALA A 473 1.26 -3.58 19.11
C ALA A 473 1.38 -2.16 18.54
N VAL A 474 1.33 -2.05 17.22
CA VAL A 474 1.39 -0.79 16.46
C VAL A 474 -0.01 -0.33 16.07
N SER A 475 -0.19 0.94 15.73
CA SER A 475 -1.47 1.49 15.28
C SER A 475 -1.27 2.42 14.09
N LYS A 476 -2.17 2.38 13.11
CA LYS A 476 -2.17 3.31 11.96
C LYS A 476 -2.37 4.77 12.41
N ALA A 477 -3.04 4.98 13.54
CA ALA A 477 -3.25 6.29 14.15
C ALA A 477 -2.04 6.79 14.97
N ARG A 478 -1.00 5.97 15.17
CA ARG A 478 0.17 6.29 16.00
C ARG A 478 1.49 6.01 15.27
N THR A 479 1.67 6.70 14.15
CA THR A 479 2.92 6.71 13.38
C THR A 479 3.48 8.14 13.33
N GLY A 480 4.67 8.33 12.77
CA GLY A 480 5.26 9.67 12.58
C GLY A 480 4.35 10.61 11.78
N HIS A 481 3.59 10.06 10.83
CA HIS A 481 2.60 10.79 10.04
C HIS A 481 1.17 10.68 10.59
N SER A 482 0.85 9.56 11.24
CA SER A 482 -0.52 9.19 11.64
C SER A 482 -1.50 9.26 10.45
N TRP A 483 -2.81 9.32 10.72
CA TRP A 483 -3.81 9.64 9.70
C TRP A 483 -3.63 11.07 9.22
N GLY A 484 -3.50 11.28 7.91
CA GLY A 484 -3.48 12.63 7.37
C GLY A 484 -4.87 13.30 7.39
N THR A 485 -4.90 14.53 6.91
CA THR A 485 -6.09 15.38 6.89
C THR A 485 -6.51 15.73 5.47
N GLN A 486 -7.78 16.12 5.32
CA GLN A 486 -8.40 16.42 4.03
C GLN A 486 -7.70 17.56 3.26
N PHE A 487 -7.16 18.56 3.97
CA PHE A 487 -6.70 19.83 3.37
C PHE A 487 -5.31 20.30 3.80
N ASP A 488 -4.60 19.55 4.66
CA ASP A 488 -3.32 19.99 5.22
C ASP A 488 -2.21 18.93 5.19
N SER A 489 -2.43 17.76 4.60
CA SER A 489 -1.40 16.71 4.47
C SER A 489 -0.72 16.75 3.10
N PHE A 490 -1.44 16.36 2.04
CA PHE A 490 -0.97 16.35 0.65
C PHE A 490 0.42 15.72 0.42
N TRP A 491 0.77 14.71 1.20
CA TRP A 491 2.04 14.00 1.04
C TRP A 491 2.13 13.25 -0.31
N CYS A 492 3.31 12.73 -0.68
CA CYS A 492 3.44 11.88 -1.87
C CYS A 492 2.46 10.68 -1.83
N CYS A 493 2.28 10.06 -0.65
CA CYS A 493 1.34 8.96 -0.43
C CYS A 493 -0.13 9.37 -0.60
N TYR A 494 -0.48 10.64 -0.34
CA TYR A 494 -1.81 11.17 -0.68
C TYR A 494 -2.01 11.16 -2.19
N GLY A 495 -1.00 11.61 -2.95
CA GLY A 495 -1.02 11.60 -4.41
C GLY A 495 -1.20 10.20 -5.01
N THR A 496 -0.37 9.23 -4.60
CA THR A 496 -0.52 7.84 -5.09
C THR A 496 -1.76 7.13 -4.53
N GLY A 497 -2.22 7.51 -3.34
CA GLY A 497 -3.43 6.99 -2.72
C GLY A 497 -4.66 7.33 -3.55
N ILE A 498 -4.84 8.62 -3.89
CA ILE A 498 -5.99 9.04 -4.71
C ILE A 498 -5.97 8.42 -6.11
N GLU A 499 -4.80 8.13 -6.69
CA GLU A 499 -4.71 7.41 -7.95
C GLU A 499 -5.10 5.93 -7.81
N SER A 500 -4.59 5.25 -6.78
CA SER A 500 -4.88 3.84 -6.50
C SER A 500 -6.38 3.59 -6.39
N PHE A 501 -7.08 4.37 -5.56
CA PHE A 501 -8.51 4.19 -5.34
C PHE A 501 -9.37 4.63 -6.54
N SER A 502 -8.80 5.39 -7.48
CA SER A 502 -9.47 5.79 -8.72
C SER A 502 -9.48 4.71 -9.80
N LYS A 503 -8.61 3.70 -9.69
CA LYS A 503 -8.35 2.71 -10.74
C LYS A 503 -8.45 1.25 -10.30
N LEU A 504 -9.16 0.96 -9.20
CA LEU A 504 -9.31 -0.41 -8.65
C LEU A 504 -9.88 -1.47 -9.63
N GLY A 505 -10.37 -1.08 -10.81
CA GLY A 505 -10.80 -1.98 -11.88
C GLY A 505 -9.77 -2.26 -12.99
N ASP A 506 -8.60 -1.59 -12.98
CA ASP A 506 -7.65 -1.55 -14.11
C ASP A 506 -6.85 -2.84 -14.35
N SER A 507 -6.90 -3.76 -13.40
CA SER A 507 -6.11 -4.99 -13.37
C SER A 507 -6.95 -6.22 -13.03
N ILE A 508 -8.27 -6.15 -13.28
CA ILE A 508 -9.17 -7.31 -13.18
C ILE A 508 -9.07 -8.18 -14.43
N TYR A 509 -9.00 -7.52 -15.60
CA TYR A 509 -9.11 -8.14 -16.91
C TYR A 509 -7.97 -7.70 -17.84
N PHE A 510 -7.44 -8.63 -18.63
CA PHE A 510 -6.44 -8.36 -19.67
C PHE A 510 -6.79 -9.09 -20.95
N GLU A 511 -6.65 -8.44 -22.09
CA GLU A 511 -6.97 -9.02 -23.40
C GLU A 511 -5.71 -9.50 -24.12
N GLU A 512 -5.79 -10.66 -24.76
CA GLU A 512 -4.79 -11.10 -25.73
C GLU A 512 -5.32 -10.86 -27.15
N GLU A 513 -4.51 -10.20 -27.97
CA GLU A 513 -4.80 -10.06 -29.40
C GLU A 513 -4.64 -11.39 -30.11
N GLY A 514 -5.61 -11.74 -30.93
CA GLY A 514 -5.59 -12.95 -31.73
C GLY A 514 -6.76 -13.00 -32.70
N LYS A 515 -6.82 -14.08 -33.49
CA LYS A 515 -7.93 -14.32 -34.41
C LYS A 515 -9.26 -14.43 -33.66
N ASP A 516 -9.24 -15.12 -32.52
CA ASP A 516 -10.38 -15.27 -31.62
C ASP A 516 -10.11 -14.44 -30.33
N PRO A 517 -11.05 -13.59 -29.88
CA PRO A 517 -10.88 -12.80 -28.67
C PRO A 517 -10.56 -13.67 -27.45
N THR A 518 -9.50 -13.32 -26.73
CA THR A 518 -9.05 -14.05 -25.54
C THR A 518 -8.92 -13.10 -24.36
N LEU A 519 -9.51 -13.48 -23.22
CA LEU A 519 -9.55 -12.68 -21.99
C LEU A 519 -8.90 -13.44 -20.83
N TYR A 520 -8.04 -12.76 -20.09
CA TYR A 520 -7.49 -13.21 -18.81
C TYR A 520 -8.19 -12.49 -17.66
N ILE A 521 -8.78 -13.27 -16.76
CA ILE A 521 -9.46 -12.77 -15.55
C ILE A 521 -8.57 -13.11 -14.37
N ILE A 522 -7.91 -12.09 -13.83
CA ILE A 522 -6.88 -12.29 -12.80
C ILE A 522 -7.27 -11.80 -11.42
N GLN A 523 -8.31 -11.00 -11.27
CA GLN A 523 -8.82 -10.63 -9.95
C GLN A 523 -10.29 -11.04 -9.81
N TYR A 524 -10.62 -11.59 -8.63
CA TYR A 524 -11.99 -11.94 -8.28
C TYR A 524 -12.61 -10.81 -7.47
N ILE A 525 -13.06 -9.79 -8.18
CA ILE A 525 -13.67 -8.56 -7.65
C ILE A 525 -15.03 -8.35 -8.30
N SER A 526 -16.09 -8.24 -7.49
CA SER A 526 -17.46 -8.04 -7.97
C SER A 526 -17.56 -6.82 -8.92
N SER A 527 -17.81 -7.09 -10.20
CA SER A 527 -17.75 -6.10 -11.27
C SER A 527 -18.52 -6.53 -12.52
N SER A 528 -18.86 -5.55 -13.35
CA SER A 528 -19.37 -5.73 -14.71
C SER A 528 -18.33 -5.23 -15.72
N PHE A 529 -18.14 -5.94 -16.82
CA PHE A 529 -17.20 -5.60 -17.87
C PHE A 529 -17.86 -5.69 -19.25
N ASN A 530 -17.90 -4.57 -19.97
CA ASN A 530 -18.33 -4.52 -21.36
C ASN A 530 -17.18 -4.97 -22.28
N TRP A 531 -17.05 -6.29 -22.48
CA TRP A 531 -15.98 -6.87 -23.27
C TRP A 531 -16.27 -6.72 -24.78
N LYS A 532 -15.80 -5.60 -25.35
CA LYS A 532 -16.11 -5.19 -26.74
C LYS A 532 -15.57 -6.13 -27.81
N SER A 533 -14.37 -6.67 -27.63
CA SER A 533 -13.75 -7.59 -28.59
C SER A 533 -14.44 -8.95 -28.57
N GLY A 534 -14.77 -9.48 -27.38
CA GLY A 534 -15.54 -10.71 -27.21
C GLY A 534 -17.05 -10.58 -27.41
N LYS A 535 -17.58 -9.36 -27.64
CA LYS A 535 -19.02 -9.06 -27.81
C LYS A 535 -19.89 -9.55 -26.65
N ILE A 536 -19.39 -9.47 -25.41
CA ILE A 536 -20.07 -9.98 -24.21
C ILE A 536 -20.05 -8.91 -23.13
N LEU A 537 -21.19 -8.66 -22.49
CA LEU A 537 -21.22 -8.03 -21.18
C LEU A 537 -21.03 -9.14 -20.13
N LEU A 538 -19.86 -9.15 -19.49
CA LEU A 538 -19.46 -10.09 -18.45
C LEU A 538 -19.82 -9.50 -17.09
N ASN A 539 -20.51 -10.27 -16.24
CA ASN A 539 -20.73 -9.88 -14.85
C ASN A 539 -20.17 -10.95 -13.91
N GLN A 540 -19.31 -10.51 -12.98
CA GLN A 540 -18.67 -11.29 -11.94
C GLN A 540 -19.26 -10.87 -10.58
N THR A 541 -19.78 -11.81 -9.82
CA THR A 541 -20.25 -11.59 -8.44
C THR A 541 -19.49 -12.48 -7.48
N VAL A 542 -18.86 -11.88 -6.50
CA VAL A 542 -18.05 -12.54 -5.47
C VAL A 542 -18.83 -12.54 -4.17
N VAL A 543 -18.99 -13.72 -3.57
CA VAL A 543 -19.55 -13.85 -2.23
C VAL A 543 -18.49 -13.37 -1.23
N PRO A 544 -18.82 -12.46 -0.30
CA PRO A 544 -17.87 -12.02 0.72
C PRO A 544 -17.29 -13.21 1.50
N ALA A 545 -15.96 -13.24 1.65
CA ALA A 545 -15.30 -14.30 2.40
C ALA A 545 -15.68 -14.25 3.89
N SER A 546 -15.75 -15.42 4.51
CA SER A 546 -16.08 -15.60 5.93
C SER A 546 -15.20 -16.69 6.53
N SER A 547 -14.76 -16.53 7.77
CA SER A 547 -13.99 -17.56 8.47
C SER A 547 -14.80 -18.85 8.71
N SER A 548 -16.13 -18.74 8.79
CA SER A 548 -17.03 -19.89 8.98
C SER A 548 -17.30 -20.70 7.71
N ASP A 549 -16.96 -20.17 6.54
CA ASP A 549 -17.20 -20.79 5.23
C ASP A 549 -15.92 -20.67 4.40
N PRO A 550 -15.06 -21.70 4.40
CA PRO A 550 -13.68 -21.61 3.92
C PRO A 550 -13.54 -21.65 2.40
N TYR A 551 -14.41 -20.93 1.69
CA TYR A 551 -14.45 -20.91 0.23
C TYR A 551 -14.68 -19.50 -0.30
N LEU A 552 -13.81 -19.09 -1.23
CA LEU A 552 -14.10 -17.99 -2.14
C LEU A 552 -15.05 -18.51 -3.22
N ARG A 553 -16.23 -17.91 -3.35
CA ARG A 553 -17.19 -18.25 -4.41
C ARG A 553 -17.39 -17.09 -5.35
N VAL A 554 -17.22 -17.37 -6.64
CA VAL A 554 -17.35 -16.40 -7.73
C VAL A 554 -18.34 -16.94 -8.75
N THR A 555 -19.30 -16.12 -9.13
CA THR A 555 -20.26 -16.43 -10.20
C THR A 555 -20.03 -15.49 -11.37
N PHE A 556 -19.86 -16.07 -12.56
CA PHE A 556 -19.81 -15.37 -13.83
C PHE A 556 -21.09 -15.62 -14.62
N THR A 557 -21.63 -14.54 -15.15
CA THR A 557 -22.80 -14.51 -16.03
C THR A 557 -22.45 -13.73 -17.28
N PHE A 558 -23.00 -14.15 -18.41
CA PHE A 558 -22.62 -13.64 -19.72
C PHE A 558 -23.86 -13.09 -20.41
N SER A 559 -23.76 -11.90 -21.00
CA SER A 559 -24.80 -11.32 -21.84
C SER A 559 -24.21 -11.02 -23.21
N PRO A 560 -24.27 -11.98 -24.17
CA PRO A 560 -23.71 -11.79 -25.50
C PRO A 560 -24.51 -10.76 -26.30
N VAL A 561 -23.80 -9.91 -27.03
CA VAL A 561 -24.36 -8.98 -28.02
C VAL A 561 -24.40 -9.63 -29.40
N GLU A 562 -23.44 -10.51 -29.67
CA GLU A 562 -23.31 -11.27 -30.92
C GLU A 562 -22.65 -12.63 -30.64
N ASN A 563 -22.95 -13.64 -31.47
CA ASN A 563 -22.33 -14.96 -31.37
C ASN A 563 -20.87 -14.89 -31.84
N THR A 564 -19.95 -14.75 -30.90
CA THR A 564 -18.50 -14.74 -31.15
C THR A 564 -17.86 -15.90 -30.40
N LEU A 565 -17.03 -16.69 -31.08
CA LEU A 565 -16.19 -17.70 -30.43
C LEU A 565 -15.08 -16.98 -29.66
N SER A 566 -14.99 -17.21 -28.36
CA SER A 566 -14.02 -16.51 -27.52
C SER A 566 -13.52 -17.38 -26.37
N THR A 567 -12.31 -17.08 -25.89
CA THR A 567 -11.63 -17.83 -24.81
C THR A 567 -11.53 -16.99 -23.55
N LEU A 568 -11.94 -17.55 -22.41
CA LEU A 568 -11.77 -16.93 -21.10
C LEU A 568 -10.86 -17.79 -20.23
N ASN A 569 -9.82 -17.18 -19.69
CA ASN A 569 -8.83 -17.76 -18.79
C ASN A 569 -9.10 -17.28 -17.37
N PHE A 570 -9.57 -18.17 -16.50
CA PHE A 570 -9.85 -17.87 -15.10
C PHE A 570 -8.66 -18.29 -14.23
N ARG A 571 -8.01 -17.34 -13.54
CA ARG A 571 -6.83 -17.62 -12.70
C ARG A 571 -7.18 -18.56 -11.54
N LEU A 572 -6.45 -19.66 -11.38
CA LEU A 572 -6.45 -20.42 -10.13
C LEU A 572 -5.30 -19.89 -9.25
N PRO A 573 -5.58 -19.13 -8.17
CA PRO A 573 -4.55 -18.49 -7.34
C PRO A 573 -3.63 -19.50 -6.69
N SER A 574 -2.34 -19.19 -6.49
CA SER A 574 -1.40 -20.16 -5.89
C SER A 574 -1.67 -20.43 -4.40
N TRP A 575 -2.45 -19.57 -3.73
CA TRP A 575 -2.84 -19.79 -2.32
C TRP A 575 -3.95 -20.83 -2.14
N THR A 576 -4.65 -21.22 -3.21
CA THR A 576 -5.77 -22.17 -3.11
C THR A 576 -5.30 -23.63 -3.23
N LEU A 577 -6.19 -24.57 -2.89
CA LEU A 577 -5.94 -26.01 -3.02
C LEU A 577 -6.85 -26.61 -4.09
N LEU A 578 -6.36 -27.65 -4.78
CA LEU A 578 -7.19 -28.39 -5.74
C LEU A 578 -8.26 -29.22 -5.02
N ASP A 579 -7.94 -29.77 -3.86
CA ASP A 579 -8.91 -30.48 -3.03
C ASP A 579 -9.97 -29.49 -2.50
N GLY A 580 -11.24 -29.80 -2.75
CA GLY A 580 -12.37 -28.92 -2.44
C GLY A 580 -12.63 -27.79 -3.44
N ALA A 581 -11.75 -27.55 -4.42
CA ALA A 581 -12.00 -26.60 -5.51
C ALA A 581 -12.99 -27.16 -6.52
N LYS A 582 -13.89 -26.31 -7.03
CA LYS A 582 -14.92 -26.69 -8.00
C LYS A 582 -15.11 -25.60 -9.05
N GLY A 583 -15.08 -25.99 -10.32
CA GLY A 583 -15.60 -25.19 -11.42
C GLY A 583 -16.86 -25.86 -11.98
N ILE A 584 -17.95 -25.11 -12.10
CA ILE A 584 -19.22 -25.65 -12.62
C ILE A 584 -19.72 -24.71 -13.71
N LEU A 585 -19.92 -25.23 -14.92
CA LEU A 585 -20.50 -24.51 -16.06
C LEU A 585 -21.84 -25.15 -16.41
N ASN A 586 -22.94 -24.41 -16.27
CA ASN A 586 -24.30 -24.87 -16.57
C ASN A 586 -24.67 -26.19 -15.87
N GLY A 587 -24.23 -26.38 -14.63
CA GLY A 587 -24.44 -27.60 -13.85
C GLY A 587 -23.44 -28.73 -14.10
N GLN A 588 -22.56 -28.61 -15.10
CA GLN A 588 -21.51 -29.58 -15.37
C GLN A 588 -20.21 -29.21 -14.62
N THR A 589 -19.69 -30.14 -13.82
CA THR A 589 -18.38 -30.00 -13.17
C THR A 589 -17.25 -30.03 -14.21
N LEU A 590 -16.34 -29.07 -14.12
CA LEU A 590 -15.16 -28.93 -14.96
C LEU A 590 -13.93 -29.55 -14.29
N SER A 591 -13.00 -30.05 -15.11
CA SER A 591 -11.65 -30.37 -14.62
C SER A 591 -10.87 -29.09 -14.39
N LEU A 592 -10.37 -28.91 -13.17
CA LEU A 592 -9.56 -27.75 -12.81
C LEU A 592 -8.07 -28.06 -13.01
N PRO A 593 -7.28 -27.10 -13.51
CA PRO A 593 -5.82 -27.22 -13.52
C PRO A 593 -5.24 -27.04 -12.11
N ASN A 594 -3.94 -27.30 -11.94
CA ASN A 594 -3.27 -27.04 -10.67
C ASN A 594 -3.27 -25.52 -10.35
N PRO A 595 -3.38 -25.13 -9.06
CA PRO A 595 -3.12 -23.76 -8.62
C PRO A 595 -1.84 -23.18 -9.25
N GLY A 596 -1.84 -21.88 -9.57
CA GLY A 596 -0.78 -21.24 -10.35
C GLY A 596 -0.98 -21.29 -11.88
N ASN A 597 -2.15 -21.73 -12.35
CA ASN A 597 -2.51 -21.83 -13.78
C ASN A 597 -3.89 -21.22 -14.07
N TYR A 598 -4.38 -21.36 -15.31
CA TYR A 598 -5.69 -20.86 -15.73
C TYR A 598 -6.63 -21.99 -16.14
N LEU A 599 -7.86 -21.93 -15.66
CA LEU A 599 -8.96 -22.66 -16.28
C LEU A 599 -9.35 -21.94 -17.57
N SER A 600 -9.00 -22.51 -18.72
CA SER A 600 -9.30 -21.96 -20.04
C SER A 600 -10.58 -22.56 -20.62
N ILE A 601 -11.53 -21.72 -21.02
CA ILE A 601 -12.80 -22.15 -21.62
C ILE A 601 -13.02 -21.38 -22.92
N THR A 602 -13.09 -22.10 -24.04
CA THR A 602 -13.39 -21.55 -25.37
C THR A 602 -14.81 -21.94 -25.78
N ARG A 603 -15.67 -20.95 -26.03
CA ARG A 603 -17.09 -21.16 -26.35
C ARG A 603 -17.69 -19.95 -27.08
N GLN A 604 -18.78 -20.18 -27.82
CA GLN A 604 -19.75 -19.14 -28.15
C GLN A 604 -20.69 -18.95 -26.95
N TRP A 605 -20.46 -17.90 -26.16
CA TRP A 605 -21.17 -17.68 -24.91
C TRP A 605 -22.62 -17.27 -25.16
N SER A 606 -23.52 -17.76 -24.32
CA SER A 606 -24.96 -17.55 -24.35
C SER A 606 -25.46 -16.88 -23.06
N ALA A 607 -26.63 -16.23 -23.11
CA ALA A 607 -27.24 -15.61 -21.92
C ALA A 607 -27.60 -16.62 -20.81
N ASN A 608 -27.70 -17.90 -21.16
CA ASN A 608 -27.99 -18.98 -20.21
C ASN A 608 -26.71 -19.56 -19.60
N ASP A 609 -25.52 -19.15 -20.07
CA ASP A 609 -24.27 -19.63 -19.49
C ASP A 609 -24.07 -19.04 -18.10
N LYS A 610 -23.73 -19.92 -17.17
CA LYS A 610 -23.34 -19.58 -15.80
C LYS A 610 -22.15 -20.42 -15.39
N LEU A 611 -21.04 -19.76 -15.11
CA LEU A 611 -19.85 -20.38 -14.53
C LEU A 611 -19.77 -20.02 -13.04
N THR A 612 -19.61 -21.00 -12.18
CA THR A 612 -19.30 -20.78 -10.77
C THR A 612 -17.95 -21.40 -10.42
N LEU A 613 -17.08 -20.62 -9.78
CA LEU A 613 -15.85 -21.09 -9.18
C LEU A 613 -16.01 -21.09 -7.66
N GLN A 614 -15.59 -22.18 -7.04
CA GLN A 614 -15.42 -22.32 -5.59
C GLN A 614 -13.97 -22.68 -5.33
N LEU A 615 -13.25 -21.83 -4.59
CA LEU A 615 -11.82 -21.98 -4.31
C LEU A 615 -11.60 -22.04 -2.80
N PRO A 616 -10.99 -23.11 -2.26
CA PRO A 616 -10.69 -23.22 -0.83
C PRO A 616 -9.80 -22.09 -0.34
N LEU A 617 -10.23 -21.43 0.74
CA LEU A 617 -9.45 -20.46 1.52
C LEU A 617 -8.79 -21.20 2.68
N THR A 618 -7.46 -21.18 2.74
CA THR A 618 -6.68 -21.85 3.78
C THR A 618 -6.01 -20.83 4.69
N VAL A 619 -5.94 -21.16 5.99
CA VAL A 619 -5.03 -20.49 6.91
C VAL A 619 -3.63 -21.00 6.63
N ARG A 620 -2.66 -20.10 6.48
CA ARG A 620 -1.25 -20.41 6.29
C ARG A 620 -0.39 -19.41 7.05
N THR A 621 0.82 -19.82 7.38
CA THR A 621 1.83 -18.90 7.93
C THR A 621 2.87 -18.56 6.86
N GLU A 622 3.52 -17.41 7.02
CA GLU A 622 4.58 -16.94 6.13
C GLU A 622 5.71 -16.36 6.98
N ALA A 623 6.90 -16.97 6.90
CA ALA A 623 8.07 -16.52 7.65
C ALA A 623 8.47 -15.09 7.24
N ILE A 624 8.93 -14.31 8.21
CA ILE A 624 9.57 -13.03 7.91
C ILE A 624 10.80 -13.25 7.02
N LYS A 625 11.08 -12.30 6.13
CA LYS A 625 12.26 -12.36 5.26
C LYS A 625 13.49 -11.94 6.05
N ASP A 626 13.95 -12.84 6.90
CA ASP A 626 15.13 -12.72 7.73
C ASP A 626 15.87 -14.06 7.78
N ASP A 627 17.19 -14.05 7.62
CA ASP A 627 17.98 -15.29 7.62
C ASP A 627 18.65 -15.60 8.97
N ARG A 628 18.44 -14.74 9.99
CA ARG A 628 19.00 -14.95 11.32
C ARG A 628 18.18 -15.98 12.11
N PRO A 629 18.82 -16.97 12.76
CA PRO A 629 18.11 -18.03 13.49
C PRO A 629 17.16 -17.55 14.59
N GLU A 630 17.46 -16.43 15.26
CA GLU A 630 16.63 -15.87 16.33
C GLU A 630 15.25 -15.36 15.86
N TYR A 631 15.08 -15.14 14.54
CA TYR A 631 13.82 -14.73 13.95
C TYR A 631 13.12 -15.85 13.17
N ALA A 632 13.63 -17.09 13.22
CA ALA A 632 13.08 -18.23 12.46
C ALA A 632 11.62 -18.57 12.82
N SER A 633 11.20 -18.25 14.05
CA SER A 633 9.83 -18.44 14.54
C SER A 633 8.91 -17.25 14.25
N VAL A 634 9.41 -16.16 13.66
CA VAL A 634 8.61 -14.96 13.39
C VAL A 634 7.86 -15.12 12.07
N GLN A 635 6.54 -15.18 12.15
CA GLN A 635 5.68 -15.49 11.00
C GLN A 635 4.43 -14.60 10.99
N ALA A 636 3.97 -14.24 9.79
CA ALA A 636 2.67 -13.65 9.54
C ALA A 636 1.62 -14.75 9.29
N ILE A 637 0.34 -14.45 9.53
CA ILE A 637 -0.77 -15.38 9.30
C ILE A 637 -1.65 -14.85 8.18
N LEU A 638 -1.93 -15.70 7.18
CA LEU A 638 -2.78 -15.35 6.04
C LEU A 638 -3.95 -16.33 5.93
N TYR A 639 -5.09 -15.83 5.47
CA TYR A 639 -6.27 -16.60 5.12
C TYR A 639 -6.60 -16.37 3.64
N GLY A 640 -6.21 -17.31 2.78
CA GLY A 640 -6.18 -17.07 1.34
C GLY A 640 -5.35 -15.82 0.97
N PRO A 641 -5.95 -14.79 0.33
CA PRO A 641 -5.26 -13.54 0.01
C PRO A 641 -5.21 -12.53 1.16
N TYR A 642 -5.93 -12.75 2.26
CA TYR A 642 -6.06 -11.78 3.36
C TYR A 642 -4.97 -11.99 4.41
N LEU A 643 -4.18 -10.95 4.68
CA LEU A 643 -3.24 -10.89 5.81
C LEU A 643 -4.03 -10.61 7.09
N LEU A 644 -3.87 -11.47 8.08
CA LEU A 644 -4.50 -11.33 9.38
C LEU A 644 -3.56 -10.63 10.36
N ALA A 645 -4.10 -9.68 11.12
CA ALA A 645 -3.46 -9.03 12.25
C ALA A 645 -4.27 -9.29 13.52
N GLY A 646 -3.58 -9.39 14.67
CA GLY A 646 -4.23 -9.60 15.96
C GLY A 646 -4.37 -8.32 16.76
N HIS A 647 -5.52 -8.12 17.41
CA HIS A 647 -5.74 -7.01 18.35
C HIS A 647 -4.82 -7.13 19.57
N THR A 648 -3.96 -6.12 19.76
CA THR A 648 -2.89 -6.14 20.79
C THR A 648 -2.46 -4.73 21.19
N THR A 649 -2.59 -4.38 22.48
CA THR A 649 -2.14 -3.07 23.03
C THR A 649 -0.84 -3.16 23.85
N GLY A 650 -0.24 -4.34 23.98
CA GLY A 650 0.97 -4.58 24.77
C GLY A 650 1.93 -5.56 24.08
N GLY A 651 3.08 -5.81 24.70
CA GLY A 651 4.17 -6.57 24.09
C GLY A 651 4.00 -8.09 24.00
N ASP A 652 2.79 -8.64 24.14
CA ASP A 652 2.58 -10.08 23.91
C ASP A 652 2.25 -10.35 22.45
N TRP A 653 3.07 -11.18 21.82
CA TRP A 653 3.01 -11.56 20.41
C TRP A 653 3.37 -13.04 20.22
N ASN A 654 3.36 -13.83 21.31
CA ASN A 654 3.74 -15.24 21.28
C ASN A 654 2.51 -16.13 21.07
N LEU A 655 2.53 -16.92 20.00
CA LEU A 655 1.54 -17.93 19.69
C LEU A 655 2.07 -19.33 20.00
N LYS A 656 1.16 -20.21 20.42
CA LYS A 656 1.44 -21.65 20.60
C LYS A 656 0.84 -22.39 19.42
N ALA A 657 1.70 -22.89 18.54
CA ALA A 657 1.25 -23.74 17.45
C ALA A 657 0.65 -25.03 18.02
N GLY A 658 -0.37 -25.54 17.32
CA GLY A 658 -0.89 -26.88 17.55
C GLY A 658 -0.44 -27.80 16.41
N ALA A 659 -0.71 -29.11 16.54
CA ALA A 659 -0.31 -30.10 15.55
C ALA A 659 -0.85 -29.79 14.14
N ASN A 660 -2.05 -29.20 14.05
CA ASN A 660 -2.62 -28.63 12.83
C ASN A 660 -3.21 -27.23 13.08
N ASN A 661 -3.46 -26.44 12.03
CA ASN A 661 -4.02 -25.08 12.14
C ASN A 661 -5.31 -25.00 12.96
N ALA A 662 -6.20 -26.00 12.86
CA ALA A 662 -7.45 -26.04 13.61
C ALA A 662 -7.27 -26.15 15.14
N ASP A 663 -6.09 -26.58 15.60
CA ASP A 663 -5.81 -26.77 17.02
C ASP A 663 -5.48 -25.44 17.73
N TRP A 664 -5.05 -24.43 16.98
CA TRP A 664 -4.59 -23.15 17.52
C TRP A 664 -5.16 -21.90 16.84
N ILE A 665 -5.80 -22.01 15.67
CA ILE A 665 -6.56 -20.93 15.02
C ILE A 665 -7.97 -21.42 14.72
N THR A 666 -8.98 -20.84 15.37
CA THR A 666 -10.39 -21.24 15.23
C THR A 666 -11.25 -20.10 14.66
N PRO A 667 -12.15 -20.39 13.70
CA PRO A 667 -13.01 -19.36 13.11
C PRO A 667 -14.07 -18.87 14.10
N ILE A 668 -14.36 -17.57 14.09
CA ILE A 668 -15.45 -16.97 14.86
C ILE A 668 -16.75 -17.01 14.03
N PRO A 669 -17.82 -17.65 14.51
CA PRO A 669 -19.10 -17.66 13.79
C PRO A 669 -19.71 -16.26 13.68
N ALA A 670 -20.30 -15.94 12.52
CA ALA A 670 -20.98 -14.65 12.31
C ALA A 670 -22.13 -14.39 13.31
N SER A 671 -22.74 -15.45 13.85
CA SER A 671 -23.77 -15.35 14.88
C SER A 671 -23.25 -14.78 16.22
N TYR A 672 -21.94 -14.71 16.44
CA TYR A 672 -21.41 -14.09 17.66
C TYR A 672 -21.65 -12.58 17.68
N ASN A 673 -21.82 -11.92 16.53
CA ASN A 673 -22.13 -10.49 16.49
C ASN A 673 -23.48 -10.15 17.13
N SER A 674 -24.46 -11.06 17.12
CA SER A 674 -25.73 -10.84 17.85
C SER A 674 -25.59 -10.96 19.37
N GLN A 675 -24.45 -11.45 19.86
CA GLN A 675 -24.13 -11.62 21.28
C GLN A 675 -23.33 -10.45 21.87
N LEU A 676 -22.96 -9.45 21.05
CA LEU A 676 -22.11 -8.34 21.47
C LEU A 676 -22.93 -7.20 22.09
N VAL A 677 -22.51 -6.76 23.28
CA VAL A 677 -23.15 -5.73 24.07
C VAL A 677 -22.14 -4.71 24.57
N SER A 678 -22.58 -3.47 24.73
CA SER A 678 -21.88 -2.43 25.50
C SER A 678 -22.84 -1.87 26.55
N PHE A 679 -22.32 -1.62 27.76
CA PHE A 679 -23.11 -1.14 28.89
C PHE A 679 -22.83 0.34 29.14
N PHE A 680 -23.84 1.18 28.97
CA PHE A 680 -23.77 2.63 29.01
C PHE A 680 -24.40 3.21 30.27
N ARG A 681 -23.93 4.41 30.63
CA ARG A 681 -24.52 5.22 31.68
C ARG A 681 -24.28 6.69 31.41
N ASP A 682 -25.31 7.51 31.62
CA ASP A 682 -25.19 8.96 31.56
C ASP A 682 -24.88 9.53 32.95
N PHE A 683 -23.93 10.45 33.00
CA PHE A 683 -23.54 11.18 34.20
C PHE A 683 -23.08 12.60 33.85
N GLU A 684 -23.64 13.62 34.52
CA GLU A 684 -23.30 15.05 34.33
C GLU A 684 -23.27 15.51 32.85
N GLY A 685 -24.20 15.02 32.03
CA GLY A 685 -24.31 15.38 30.61
C GLY A 685 -23.28 14.69 29.70
N SER A 686 -22.51 13.72 30.21
CA SER A 686 -21.63 12.85 29.42
C SER A 686 -22.06 11.39 29.50
N THR A 687 -21.89 10.66 28.41
CA THR A 687 -22.12 9.21 28.37
C THR A 687 -20.82 8.47 28.64
N PHE A 688 -20.89 7.51 29.56
CA PHE A 688 -19.81 6.60 29.92
C PHE A 688 -20.19 5.17 29.54
N VAL A 689 -19.18 4.35 29.29
CA VAL A 689 -19.31 2.94 28.93
C VAL A 689 -18.46 2.09 29.87
N LEU A 690 -18.97 0.91 30.20
CA LEU A 690 -18.20 -0.12 30.89
C LEU A 690 -17.10 -0.63 29.98
N ALA A 691 -15.84 -0.65 30.44
CA ALA A 691 -14.71 -1.12 29.65
C ALA A 691 -13.72 -1.94 30.49
N ASN A 692 -13.15 -2.97 29.86
CA ASN A 692 -12.05 -3.75 30.40
C ASN A 692 -10.70 -3.05 30.14
N SER A 693 -10.10 -2.49 31.18
CA SER A 693 -8.80 -1.82 31.11
C SER A 693 -7.81 -2.51 32.05
N ASN A 694 -6.71 -3.04 31.50
CA ASN A 694 -5.66 -3.73 32.25
C ASN A 694 -6.19 -4.84 33.18
N GLN A 695 -7.04 -5.72 32.66
CA GLN A 695 -7.67 -6.82 33.41
C GLN A 695 -8.58 -6.38 34.57
N SER A 696 -8.97 -5.11 34.61
CA SER A 696 -9.95 -4.57 35.56
C SER A 696 -11.08 -3.86 34.81
N VAL A 697 -12.29 -3.91 35.35
CA VAL A 697 -13.43 -3.25 34.72
C VAL A 697 -13.64 -1.85 35.31
N SER A 698 -13.82 -0.86 34.46
CA SER A 698 -14.02 0.54 34.85
C SER A 698 -15.03 1.24 33.95
N MET A 699 -15.59 2.36 34.40
CA MET A 699 -16.35 3.26 33.53
C MET A 699 -15.38 4.18 32.79
N GLN A 700 -15.54 4.28 31.48
CA GLN A 700 -14.73 5.13 30.60
C GLN A 700 -15.65 6.05 29.81
N LYS A 701 -15.16 7.22 29.38
CA LYS A 701 -15.95 8.10 28.51
C LYS A 701 -16.24 7.37 27.19
N LEU A 702 -17.43 7.57 26.62
CA LEU A 702 -17.82 6.97 25.34
C LEU A 702 -16.72 7.18 24.27
N PRO A 703 -16.09 6.10 23.77
CA PRO A 703 -15.05 6.20 22.76
C PRO A 703 -15.63 6.40 21.35
N GLU A 704 -14.77 6.83 20.43
CA GLU A 704 -15.04 6.73 19.00
C GLU A 704 -14.94 5.28 18.52
N PHE A 705 -15.71 4.95 17.48
CA PHE A 705 -15.66 3.65 16.81
C PHE A 705 -14.29 3.40 16.18
N GLY A 706 -13.80 2.16 16.26
CA GLY A 706 -12.52 1.77 15.69
C GLY A 706 -11.31 2.17 16.53
N THR A 707 -11.49 2.33 17.85
CA THR A 707 -10.43 2.57 18.83
C THR A 707 -10.28 1.37 19.77
N ASP A 708 -9.12 1.22 20.44
CA ASP A 708 -8.94 0.14 21.42
C ASP A 708 -10.00 0.15 22.52
N LEU A 709 -10.37 1.36 22.96
CA LEU A 709 -11.35 1.54 24.02
C LEU A 709 -12.75 1.07 23.57
N ALA A 710 -13.11 1.20 22.29
CA ALA A 710 -14.36 0.63 21.76
C ALA A 710 -14.36 -0.90 21.81
N LEU A 711 -13.22 -1.54 21.54
CA LEU A 711 -13.07 -3.00 21.71
C LEU A 711 -13.20 -3.39 23.18
N GLN A 712 -12.45 -2.72 24.06
CA GLN A 712 -12.46 -2.95 25.50
C GLN A 712 -13.82 -2.70 26.15
N ALA A 713 -14.63 -1.83 25.54
CA ALA A 713 -15.99 -1.50 25.96
C ALA A 713 -17.07 -2.43 25.37
N THR A 714 -16.65 -3.42 24.57
CA THR A 714 -17.53 -4.41 23.97
C THR A 714 -17.34 -5.75 24.65
N PHE A 715 -18.44 -6.39 25.05
CA PHE A 715 -18.45 -7.70 25.67
C PHE A 715 -19.33 -8.64 24.87
N ARG A 716 -18.95 -9.91 24.79
CA ARG A 716 -19.82 -10.99 24.35
C ARG A 716 -20.55 -11.58 25.55
N ILE A 717 -21.87 -11.68 25.45
CA ILE A 717 -22.69 -12.38 26.43
C ILE A 717 -22.64 -13.88 26.12
N VAL A 718 -22.18 -14.66 27.09
CA VAL A 718 -22.14 -16.13 27.02
C VAL A 718 -23.16 -16.68 27.99
N LEU A 719 -24.17 -17.39 27.49
CA LEU A 719 -25.17 -18.05 28.33
C LEU A 719 -24.55 -19.27 29.02
N GLU A 720 -24.89 -19.47 30.30
CA GLU A 720 -24.50 -20.68 31.05
C GLU A 720 -25.15 -21.95 30.44
N GLU A 721 -26.39 -21.84 29.96
CA GLU A 721 -27.12 -22.93 29.30
C GLU A 721 -26.91 -22.90 27.78
N SER A 722 -26.26 -23.93 27.24
CA SER A 722 -25.77 -24.01 25.85
C SER A 722 -26.83 -24.17 24.76
N SER A 723 -28.12 -24.33 25.11
CA SER A 723 -29.15 -24.86 24.18
C SER A 723 -30.05 -23.82 23.52
N SER A 724 -29.97 -22.54 23.90
CA SER A 724 -30.91 -21.53 23.41
C SER A 724 -30.32 -20.64 22.30
N LYS A 725 -31.09 -20.43 21.22
CA LYS A 725 -30.72 -19.49 20.15
C LYS A 725 -30.75 -18.07 20.69
N PHE A 726 -29.58 -17.47 20.87
CA PHE A 726 -29.44 -16.06 21.23
C PHE A 726 -29.52 -15.18 19.97
N SER A 727 -30.64 -14.49 19.77
CA SER A 727 -30.88 -13.66 18.58
C SER A 727 -30.84 -12.16 18.87
N LYS A 728 -31.22 -11.76 20.08
CA LYS A 728 -31.23 -10.38 20.57
C LYS A 728 -30.87 -10.34 22.05
N LEU A 729 -30.38 -9.20 22.53
CA LEU A 729 -30.04 -8.98 23.93
C LEU A 729 -31.17 -9.33 24.91
N ALA A 730 -32.42 -9.04 24.55
CA ALA A 730 -33.59 -9.38 25.35
C ALA A 730 -33.74 -10.90 25.63
N ASP A 731 -33.12 -11.76 24.81
CA ASP A 731 -33.12 -13.21 25.02
C ASP A 731 -32.25 -13.63 26.22
N ALA A 732 -31.40 -12.74 26.75
CA ALA A 732 -30.62 -12.95 27.98
C ALA A 732 -31.34 -12.47 29.24
N ASN A 733 -32.48 -11.77 29.13
CA ASN A 733 -33.20 -11.29 30.31
C ASN A 733 -33.63 -12.47 31.18
N ASP A 734 -33.44 -12.32 32.48
CA ASP A 734 -33.70 -13.31 33.53
C ASP A 734 -32.91 -14.62 33.38
N ARG A 735 -31.72 -14.57 32.74
CA ARG A 735 -30.83 -15.72 32.56
C ARG A 735 -29.44 -15.50 33.14
N SER A 736 -28.79 -16.61 33.49
CA SER A 736 -27.37 -16.66 33.85
C SER A 736 -26.48 -16.38 32.65
N VAL A 737 -25.65 -15.35 32.76
CA VAL A 737 -24.72 -14.89 31.74
C VAL A 737 -23.31 -14.73 32.29
N MET A 738 -22.32 -14.94 31.43
CA MET A 738 -20.93 -14.53 31.62
C MET A 738 -20.59 -13.43 30.63
N LEU A 739 -19.70 -12.52 31.02
CA LEU A 739 -19.21 -11.45 30.16
C LEU A 739 -17.79 -11.77 29.71
N GLU A 740 -17.63 -12.04 28.42
CA GLU A 740 -16.32 -12.21 27.78
C GLU A 740 -15.90 -10.91 27.08
N PRO A 741 -14.77 -10.27 27.43
CA PRO A 741 -14.31 -9.08 26.71
C PRO A 741 -13.97 -9.40 25.25
N PHE A 742 -14.39 -8.52 24.33
CA PHE A 742 -14.26 -8.73 22.88
C PHE A 742 -12.81 -8.92 22.42
N ASP A 743 -11.87 -8.16 23.00
CA ASP A 743 -10.44 -8.14 22.68
C ASP A 743 -9.63 -9.26 23.36
N LEU A 744 -10.25 -10.01 24.28
CA LEU A 744 -9.64 -11.08 25.07
C LEU A 744 -10.47 -12.37 25.00
N PRO A 745 -10.58 -13.01 23.83
CA PRO A 745 -11.36 -14.24 23.68
C PRO A 745 -10.86 -15.36 24.63
N GLY A 746 -11.78 -16.05 25.28
CA GLY A 746 -11.47 -17.07 26.30
C GLY A 746 -11.25 -16.53 27.71
N MET A 747 -11.45 -15.23 27.96
CA MET A 747 -11.43 -14.62 29.29
C MET A 747 -12.84 -14.24 29.76
N ASN A 748 -13.08 -14.23 31.07
CA ASN A 748 -14.35 -13.85 31.68
C ASN A 748 -14.15 -12.75 32.73
N VAL A 749 -15.13 -11.86 32.83
CA VAL A 749 -15.25 -10.92 33.96
C VAL A 749 -15.74 -11.67 35.19
N ILE A 750 -15.04 -11.49 36.32
CA ILE A 750 -15.36 -12.09 37.62
C ILE A 750 -15.48 -11.04 38.71
N HIS A 751 -16.22 -11.37 39.78
CA HIS A 751 -16.16 -10.62 41.03
C HIS A 751 -15.24 -11.28 42.06
N GLN A 752 -14.61 -10.45 42.91
CA GLN A 752 -13.80 -10.92 44.05
C GLN A 752 -14.55 -10.83 45.39
N GLY A 753 -15.89 -10.79 45.33
CA GLY A 753 -16.75 -10.53 46.48
C GLY A 753 -17.11 -9.04 46.63
N ALA A 754 -18.00 -8.76 47.57
CA ALA A 754 -18.56 -7.42 47.75
C ALA A 754 -17.48 -6.38 48.11
N GLY A 755 -17.55 -5.21 47.48
CA GLY A 755 -16.65 -4.08 47.70
C GLY A 755 -15.33 -4.15 46.93
N LYS A 756 -15.02 -5.27 46.25
CA LYS A 756 -13.79 -5.47 45.48
C LYS A 756 -14.02 -5.22 43.97
N PRO A 757 -13.00 -4.72 43.24
CA PRO A 757 -13.11 -4.48 41.81
C PRO A 757 -13.35 -5.77 41.03
N LEU A 758 -14.07 -5.66 39.91
CA LEU A 758 -14.20 -6.75 38.95
C LEU A 758 -12.88 -6.95 38.20
N LEU A 759 -12.52 -8.20 37.96
CA LEU A 759 -11.32 -8.59 37.22
C LEU A 759 -11.67 -9.42 35.99
N THR A 760 -10.75 -9.45 35.04
CA THR A 760 -10.82 -10.32 33.86
C THR A 760 -9.81 -11.45 34.03
N VAL A 761 -10.27 -12.69 34.04
CA VAL A 761 -9.44 -13.89 34.22
C VAL A 761 -9.69 -14.91 33.11
N ASP A 762 -8.79 -15.89 32.98
CA ASP A 762 -9.02 -17.02 32.08
C ASP A 762 -10.36 -17.72 32.41
N SER A 763 -11.15 -18.05 31.38
CA SER A 763 -12.48 -18.65 31.55
C SER A 763 -12.47 -19.94 32.39
N SER A 764 -11.37 -20.70 32.37
CA SER A 764 -11.19 -21.89 33.22
C SER A 764 -11.10 -21.58 34.73
N GLN A 765 -10.79 -20.34 35.10
CA GLN A 765 -10.69 -19.89 36.50
C GLN A 765 -11.93 -19.12 36.98
N GLY A 766 -12.92 -18.88 36.12
CA GLY A 766 -14.05 -18.02 36.43
C GLY A 766 -15.01 -18.57 37.50
N GLY A 767 -15.28 -19.88 37.47
CA GLY A 767 -16.16 -20.56 38.41
C GLY A 767 -17.52 -19.85 38.62
N PRO A 768 -18.16 -20.00 39.79
CA PRO A 768 -19.41 -19.31 40.13
C PRO A 768 -19.31 -17.78 40.23
N SER A 769 -18.08 -17.23 40.25
CA SER A 769 -17.84 -15.78 40.35
C SER A 769 -17.92 -15.04 39.02
N ALA A 770 -17.94 -15.78 37.90
CA ALA A 770 -18.11 -15.25 36.55
C ALA A 770 -19.58 -15.14 36.13
N VAL A 771 -20.50 -15.75 36.89
CA VAL A 771 -21.91 -15.89 36.48
C VAL A 771 -22.76 -14.80 37.12
N PHE A 772 -23.46 -14.06 36.25
CA PHE A 772 -24.37 -13.00 36.61
C PHE A 772 -25.78 -13.29 36.11
N LEU A 773 -26.81 -13.02 36.89
CA LEU A 773 -28.19 -12.99 36.44
C LEU A 773 -28.47 -11.60 35.84
N LEU A 774 -28.85 -11.55 34.56
CA LEU A 774 -29.25 -10.31 33.91
C LEU A 774 -30.71 -10.00 34.24
N VAL A 775 -30.97 -8.95 35.01
CA VAL A 775 -32.32 -8.56 35.46
C VAL A 775 -32.69 -7.17 34.94
N PRO A 776 -33.99 -6.80 34.91
CA PRO A 776 -34.39 -5.42 34.65
C PRO A 776 -33.70 -4.44 35.61
N GLY A 777 -33.36 -3.25 35.11
CA GLY A 777 -32.62 -2.25 35.88
C GLY A 777 -33.32 -1.87 37.19
N LEU A 778 -32.54 -1.80 38.26
CA LEU A 778 -33.03 -1.48 39.59
C LEU A 778 -33.57 -0.04 39.71
N ASP A 779 -33.23 0.84 38.77
CA ASP A 779 -33.69 2.23 38.70
C ASP A 779 -35.13 2.39 38.14
N GLY A 780 -35.77 1.29 37.75
CA GLY A 780 -37.17 1.29 37.28
C GLY A 780 -37.37 1.82 35.87
N ARG A 781 -36.28 2.09 35.14
CA ARG A 781 -36.33 2.45 33.71
C ARG A 781 -36.42 1.18 32.87
N ASN A 782 -37.20 1.22 31.80
CA ASN A 782 -37.46 0.02 30.99
C ASN A 782 -36.26 -0.33 30.07
N GLU A 783 -35.40 0.65 29.79
CA GLU A 783 -34.24 0.52 28.92
C GLU A 783 -32.96 0.07 29.65
N THR A 784 -33.01 -0.08 30.98
CA THR A 784 -31.85 -0.43 31.80
C THR A 784 -31.87 -1.89 32.25
N VAL A 785 -30.67 -2.42 32.50
CA VAL A 785 -30.43 -3.75 33.03
C VAL A 785 -29.47 -3.67 34.22
N SER A 786 -29.54 -4.67 35.09
CA SER A 786 -28.62 -4.87 36.21
C SER A 786 -28.06 -6.29 36.17
N LEU A 787 -26.81 -6.45 36.61
CA LEU A 787 -26.11 -7.73 36.63
C LEU A 787 -25.96 -8.19 38.08
N GLU A 788 -26.82 -9.10 38.54
CA GLU A 788 -26.75 -9.67 39.89
C GLU A 788 -25.77 -10.85 39.93
N SER A 789 -24.90 -10.95 40.94
CA SER A 789 -24.04 -12.12 41.11
C SER A 789 -24.86 -13.35 41.50
N GLN A 790 -24.64 -14.46 40.78
CA GLN A 790 -25.30 -15.73 41.11
C GLN A 790 -24.81 -16.34 42.43
N SER A 791 -23.51 -16.17 42.74
CA SER A 791 -22.90 -16.68 43.98
C SER A 791 -23.06 -15.75 45.18
N ASN A 792 -23.41 -14.47 44.97
CA ASN A 792 -23.68 -13.47 45.99
C ASN A 792 -25.05 -12.80 45.74
N LYS A 793 -26.15 -13.50 46.05
CA LYS A 793 -27.52 -13.00 45.91
C LYS A 793 -27.72 -11.64 46.60
N GLY A 794 -28.41 -10.73 45.93
CA GLY A 794 -28.60 -9.35 46.37
C GLY A 794 -27.43 -8.42 46.10
N CYS A 795 -26.36 -8.89 45.43
CA CYS A 795 -25.20 -8.09 45.07
C CYS A 795 -25.07 -7.92 43.56
N TYR A 796 -24.83 -6.69 43.12
CA TYR A 796 -24.89 -6.27 41.72
C TYR A 796 -23.58 -5.64 41.26
N VAL A 797 -23.32 -5.71 39.96
CA VAL A 797 -22.28 -4.89 39.32
C VAL A 797 -22.63 -3.43 39.55
N TYR A 798 -21.70 -2.71 40.16
CA TYR A 798 -21.88 -1.36 40.68
C TYR A 798 -20.70 -0.49 40.26
N SER A 799 -21.01 0.70 39.76
CA SER A 799 -20.03 1.78 39.62
C SER A 799 -20.58 3.02 40.30
N GLY A 800 -19.77 3.64 41.17
CA GLY A 800 -20.18 4.85 41.88
C GLY A 800 -20.52 5.99 40.93
N MET A 801 -21.26 6.99 41.43
CA MET A 801 -21.61 8.19 40.66
C MET A 801 -20.43 9.16 40.56
N SER A 802 -19.30 8.72 39.99
CA SER A 802 -18.19 9.60 39.65
C SER A 802 -17.47 9.14 38.37
N PRO A 803 -16.82 10.05 37.62
CA PRO A 803 -16.17 9.73 36.34
C PRO A 803 -14.99 8.74 36.45
N SER A 804 -14.47 8.52 37.66
CA SER A 804 -13.33 7.64 37.96
C SER A 804 -13.68 6.47 38.88
N ALA A 805 -14.98 6.21 39.09
CA ALA A 805 -15.41 5.14 39.98
C ALA A 805 -15.06 3.77 39.37
N GLY A 806 -14.18 3.03 40.05
CA GLY A 806 -13.93 1.63 39.74
C GLY A 806 -15.21 0.80 39.80
N VAL A 807 -15.35 -0.16 38.89
CA VAL A 807 -16.50 -1.06 38.86
C VAL A 807 -16.24 -2.22 39.81
N LYS A 808 -17.21 -2.51 40.68
CA LYS A 808 -17.11 -3.51 41.73
C LYS A 808 -18.43 -4.25 41.91
N LEU A 809 -18.42 -5.30 42.71
CA LEU A 809 -19.65 -5.91 43.21
C LEU A 809 -20.12 -5.15 44.46
N SER A 810 -21.39 -4.77 44.55
CA SER A 810 -21.96 -4.10 45.73
C SER A 810 -23.35 -4.65 46.06
N CYS A 811 -23.65 -4.81 47.35
CA CYS A 811 -24.89 -5.44 47.81
C CYS A 811 -25.93 -4.40 48.20
N LYS A 812 -27.17 -4.64 47.77
CA LYS A 812 -28.30 -3.73 47.99
C LYS A 812 -28.65 -3.69 49.48
N SER A 813 -28.80 -2.49 50.04
CA SER A 813 -29.52 -2.24 51.30
C SER A 813 -30.96 -1.78 50.98
N ASP A 814 -31.89 -1.98 51.92
CA ASP A 814 -33.35 -1.97 51.63
C ASP A 814 -33.94 -0.64 51.11
N SER A 815 -33.19 0.46 50.99
CA SER A 815 -33.69 1.70 50.37
C SER A 815 -32.60 2.70 49.92
N ASP A 816 -31.96 2.50 48.76
CA ASP A 816 -31.07 3.52 48.17
C ASP A 816 -31.32 3.71 46.67
N ALA A 817 -31.97 4.83 46.31
CA ALA A 817 -32.19 5.23 44.92
C ALA A 817 -30.87 5.48 44.17
N THR A 818 -29.84 5.95 44.88
CA THR A 818 -28.49 6.17 44.37
C THR A 818 -27.87 4.83 43.99
N PHE A 819 -28.03 3.81 44.84
CA PHE A 819 -27.58 2.45 44.56
C PHE A 819 -28.26 1.89 43.31
N ASN A 820 -29.58 2.01 43.23
CA ASN A 820 -30.35 1.51 42.10
C ASN A 820 -29.87 2.13 40.77
N GLN A 821 -29.62 3.44 40.75
CA GLN A 821 -29.06 4.13 39.58
C GLN A 821 -27.62 3.68 39.29
N ALA A 822 -26.79 3.54 40.32
CA ALA A 822 -25.38 3.13 40.22
C ALA A 822 -25.16 1.64 39.88
N ALA A 823 -26.20 0.81 39.97
CA ALA A 823 -26.22 -0.60 39.58
C ALA A 823 -27.00 -0.87 38.27
N SER A 824 -27.55 0.17 37.65
CA SER A 824 -28.32 0.05 36.39
C SER A 824 -27.51 0.61 35.22
N PHE A 825 -27.61 -0.05 34.07
CA PHE A 825 -26.89 0.28 32.84
C PHE A 825 -27.83 0.18 31.64
N VAL A 826 -27.72 1.08 30.68
CA VAL A 826 -28.37 0.91 29.38
C VAL A 826 -27.51 -0.07 28.58
N ALA A 827 -28.08 -1.18 28.10
CA ALA A 827 -27.33 -2.17 27.34
C ALA A 827 -27.75 -2.12 25.86
N LEU A 828 -26.82 -1.76 24.99
CA LEU A 828 -27.04 -1.65 23.54
C LEU A 828 -26.11 -2.60 22.79
N GLN A 829 -26.33 -2.73 21.48
CA GLN A 829 -25.42 -3.45 20.58
C GLN A 829 -23.98 -2.97 20.81
N GLY A 830 -23.04 -3.91 20.85
CA GLY A 830 -21.62 -3.64 21.08
C GLY A 830 -21.06 -2.54 20.17
N LEU A 831 -20.17 -1.72 20.72
CA LEU A 831 -19.45 -0.67 19.98
C LEU A 831 -18.54 -1.26 18.89
N SER A 832 -18.12 -2.51 19.03
CA SER A 832 -17.33 -3.23 18.03
C SER A 832 -18.05 -4.49 17.53
N GLN A 833 -17.68 -4.92 16.33
CA GLN A 833 -18.20 -6.16 15.71
C GLN A 833 -17.05 -6.99 15.16
N TYR A 834 -17.21 -8.32 15.18
CA TYR A 834 -16.31 -9.22 14.48
C TYR A 834 -16.45 -9.01 12.97
N ASN A 835 -15.31 -8.79 12.30
CA ASN A 835 -15.21 -8.91 10.86
C ASN A 835 -15.66 -10.32 10.41
N PRO A 836 -16.32 -10.49 9.25
CA PRO A 836 -16.65 -11.83 8.73
C PRO A 836 -15.46 -12.79 8.66
N ILE A 837 -14.24 -12.27 8.49
CA ILE A 837 -12.99 -13.02 8.48
C ILE A 837 -12.29 -12.89 9.85
N SER A 838 -13.00 -13.23 10.94
CA SER A 838 -12.41 -13.21 12.29
C SER A 838 -12.05 -14.62 12.77
N PHE A 839 -10.91 -14.72 13.45
CA PHE A 839 -10.42 -15.96 14.08
C PHE A 839 -9.96 -15.70 15.51
N VAL A 840 -9.96 -16.73 16.35
CA VAL A 840 -9.24 -16.75 17.64
C VAL A 840 -7.96 -17.55 17.46
N ALA A 841 -6.81 -16.95 17.77
CA ALA A 841 -5.53 -17.63 17.81
C ALA A 841 -5.07 -17.88 19.25
N LYS A 842 -4.60 -19.09 19.56
CA LYS A 842 -4.10 -19.46 20.89
C LYS A 842 -2.71 -18.90 21.12
N GLY A 843 -2.59 -18.06 22.14
CA GLY A 843 -1.31 -17.51 22.58
C GLY A 843 -0.69 -18.25 23.76
N ALA A 844 0.52 -17.82 24.11
CA ALA A 844 1.22 -18.37 25.27
C ALA A 844 0.55 -17.99 26.59
N ASN A 845 0.14 -16.71 26.72
CA ASN A 845 -0.45 -16.13 27.94
C ASN A 845 -1.94 -15.76 27.78
N ARG A 846 -2.38 -15.44 26.55
CA ARG A 846 -3.77 -15.10 26.23
C ARG A 846 -4.09 -15.49 24.79
N ASN A 847 -5.36 -15.60 24.42
CA ASN A 847 -5.72 -15.71 23.01
C ASN A 847 -5.79 -14.34 22.33
N PHE A 848 -5.69 -14.35 21.00
CA PHE A 848 -5.72 -13.17 20.15
C PHE A 848 -6.93 -13.22 19.23
N LEU A 849 -7.63 -12.09 19.10
CA LEU A 849 -8.62 -11.89 18.04
C LEU A 849 -7.88 -11.46 16.77
N LEU A 850 -7.90 -12.30 15.73
CA LEU A 850 -7.32 -12.03 14.42
C LEU A 850 -8.38 -11.53 13.44
N GLN A 851 -8.05 -10.50 12.65
CA GLN A 851 -8.89 -9.91 11.59
C GLN A 851 -8.04 -9.45 10.40
N PRO A 852 -8.61 -9.23 9.21
CA PRO A 852 -7.83 -8.71 8.07
C PRO A 852 -7.22 -7.34 8.39
N LEU A 853 -5.95 -7.10 8.01
CA LEU A 853 -5.27 -5.83 8.29
C LEU A 853 -6.03 -4.60 7.77
N LEU A 854 -6.75 -4.75 6.66
CA LEU A 854 -7.58 -3.69 6.07
C LEU A 854 -8.77 -3.28 6.94
N SER A 855 -9.18 -4.06 7.94
CA SER A 855 -10.29 -3.71 8.82
C SER A 855 -9.90 -2.82 10.01
N PHE A 856 -8.60 -2.70 10.31
CA PHE A 856 -8.10 -1.90 11.41
C PHE A 856 -8.09 -0.41 11.06
N ARG A 857 -8.51 0.42 12.02
CA ARG A 857 -8.49 1.87 11.99
C ARG A 857 -7.45 2.39 12.99
N ASP A 858 -7.86 2.73 14.20
CA ASP A 858 -7.00 3.36 15.20
C ASP A 858 -6.54 2.35 16.26
N GLU A 859 -7.10 1.14 16.26
CA GLU A 859 -6.77 0.07 17.19
C GLU A 859 -5.31 -0.37 17.04
N HIS A 860 -4.72 -0.83 18.13
CA HIS A 860 -3.38 -1.42 18.11
C HIS A 860 -3.45 -2.89 17.70
N TYR A 861 -2.49 -3.30 16.88
CA TYR A 861 -2.42 -4.64 16.33
C TYR A 861 -0.99 -5.15 16.16
N THR A 862 -0.90 -6.46 15.94
CA THR A 862 0.34 -7.17 15.63
C THR A 862 0.17 -7.96 14.35
N VAL A 863 1.09 -7.80 13.39
CA VAL A 863 1.07 -8.49 12.09
C VAL A 863 1.92 -9.77 12.12
N TYR A 864 3.12 -9.66 12.70
CA TYR A 864 4.06 -10.78 12.83
C TYR A 864 4.04 -11.32 14.25
N PHE A 865 3.91 -12.63 14.38
CA PHE A 865 3.88 -13.33 15.67
C PHE A 865 5.11 -14.21 15.85
N ASN A 866 5.52 -14.39 17.10
CA ASN A 866 6.49 -15.41 17.48
C ASN A 866 5.72 -16.73 17.64
N ILE A 867 5.77 -17.59 16.63
CA ILE A 867 5.02 -18.84 16.62
C ILE A 867 5.96 -19.95 17.11
N GLN A 868 5.72 -20.41 18.35
CA GLN A 868 6.49 -21.48 18.97
C GLN A 868 5.77 -22.82 18.77
N ASP A 869 6.55 -23.88 18.54
CA ASP A 869 6.08 -25.27 18.46
C ASP A 869 5.65 -25.84 19.83
#